data_AF-A0A1F8RC02-F1
#
_entry.id   AF-A0A1F8RC02-F1
#
_cell.length_a   1.000
_cell.length_b   1.000
_cell.length_c   1.000
_cell.angle_alpha   90.00
_cell.angle_beta   90.00
_cell.angle_gamma   90.00
#
_symmetry.space_group_name_H-M   'P 1'
#
loop_
_entity.id
_entity.type
_entity.pdbx_description
1 polymer ?
#
loop_
_entity_poly.entity_id
_entity_poly.type
_entity_poly.pdbx_seq_one_letter_code
_entity_poly.pdbx_strand_id
1 'polypeptide(L)'
;MTYIRLDLRPLSEADSRRLVAEILRKVPEIPPALTDMIVSRAEGNSFYVEELIKMLIEDKVIVTGEDLWRVEMERLAQVRVPATLTGVLQSRLDGLPPLEREKLQQASVVGRVFWENVVERLHNPESEAVEPSAAVSEKLNNLSHKELIFRRDTSAFAEAQEYIFKHAILRDVTYESVLKRLRRIYHAQVAECLIELSGERAGEYAGRIGEHYERAGEWARAAEWYAQAGKQAQETYAPETAIGYYRKALDFWKQESNAQSLPTGLQLEVYRGLGSQLMYQAHYAEAIETYTAMRAAAEAIGDTAAQARAWYGVSEVQSKHGDHHIALENATQAEAVARVAGAQIELTDALWMKGRCLFRLGDAEAALALGEQMLALSTEIQAQRQMAKSLNLLGAVHYIAGRYLLAAASFTQALAICRELGDRGQAESLLNNLGVIAEARGDYRGAFEHYQEALNIAREIGDRDAELVFLSNLGAAGVRLGDYPSAEAYLRQVIRMAGDTGASVLSDSYSYLAETCLGQGKVEEALSAARRALTLGQEAGVQESIAAAWRALGSAAARSPEPVSIVEKAEAPLQHYSAVECFAESLRICTEKGMEGERAKTLRAWARYELEQGDHEKGAAMWQEARETFARLGAELEVERMATLPARSSS
;
A
#
# COMPACT_ATOMS: atom_id res chain seq x y z
N MET A 1 -9.90 9.69 -15.73
CA MET A 1 -11.34 9.99 -15.80
C MET A 1 -11.53 11.42 -15.28
N THR A 2 -12.06 12.33 -16.09
CA THR A 2 -12.42 13.69 -15.66
C THR A 2 -13.76 13.62 -14.93
N TYR A 3 -13.78 13.86 -13.63
CA TYR A 3 -15.02 13.94 -12.86
C TYR A 3 -15.61 15.34 -12.98
N ILE A 4 -16.91 15.43 -13.28
CA ILE A 4 -17.66 16.70 -13.27
C ILE A 4 -18.30 16.84 -11.89
N ARG A 5 -17.91 17.88 -11.16
CA ARG A 5 -18.52 18.23 -9.88
C ARG A 5 -19.89 18.88 -10.13
N LEU A 6 -20.95 18.28 -9.61
CA LEU A 6 -22.30 18.84 -9.62
C LEU A 6 -22.67 19.25 -8.19
N ASP A 7 -22.67 20.55 -7.91
CA ASP A 7 -23.12 21.07 -6.63
C ASP A 7 -24.65 21.26 -6.67
N LEU A 8 -25.38 20.44 -5.91
CA LEU A 8 -26.83 20.57 -5.76
C LEU A 8 -27.16 21.77 -4.87
N ARG A 9 -28.02 22.66 -5.37
CA ARG A 9 -28.51 23.83 -4.62
C ARG A 9 -29.92 23.57 -4.08
N PRO A 10 -30.33 24.26 -2.99
CA PRO A 10 -31.72 24.25 -2.55
C PRO A 10 -32.66 24.63 -3.71
N LEU A 11 -33.86 24.04 -3.70
CA LEU A 11 -34.91 24.37 -4.66
C LEU A 11 -35.28 25.85 -4.54
N SER A 12 -35.60 26.47 -5.67
CA SER A 12 -36.20 27.81 -5.66
C SER A 12 -37.55 27.78 -4.95
N GLU A 13 -38.07 28.94 -4.54
CA GLU A 13 -39.41 29.02 -3.94
C GLU A 13 -40.48 28.50 -4.92
N ALA A 14 -40.36 28.83 -6.21
CA ALA A 14 -41.26 28.36 -7.25
C ALA A 14 -41.21 26.83 -7.41
N ASP A 15 -40.01 26.24 -7.40
CA ASP A 15 -39.84 24.79 -7.51
C ASP A 15 -40.31 24.07 -6.24
N SER A 16 -40.13 24.67 -5.07
CA SER A 16 -40.63 24.15 -3.80
C SER A 16 -42.17 24.16 -3.75
N ARG A 17 -42.81 25.24 -4.22
CA ARG A 17 -44.27 25.30 -4.37
C ARG A 17 -44.77 24.24 -5.35
N ARG A 18 -44.07 24.03 -6.46
CA ARG A 18 -44.38 22.97 -7.43
C ARG A 18 -44.24 21.58 -6.81
N LEU A 19 -43.18 21.33 -6.05
CA LEU A 19 -42.99 20.06 -5.33
C LEU A 19 -44.13 19.80 -4.34
N VAL A 20 -44.55 20.80 -3.56
CA VAL A 20 -45.70 20.68 -2.64
C VAL A 20 -46.97 20.33 -3.41
N ALA A 21 -47.24 21.00 -4.53
CA ALA A 21 -48.41 20.72 -5.37
C ALA A 21 -48.40 19.30 -5.94
N GLU A 22 -47.25 18.79 -6.37
CA GLU A 22 -47.11 17.42 -6.86
C GLU A 22 -47.32 16.38 -5.76
N ILE A 23 -46.74 16.59 -4.56
CA ILE A 23 -46.93 15.68 -3.41
C ILE A 23 -48.40 15.68 -2.98
N LEU A 24 -49.04 16.85 -2.95
CA LEU A 24 -50.42 17.04 -2.52
C LEU A 24 -51.44 17.01 -3.67
N ARG A 25 -51.10 16.44 -4.83
CA ARG A 25 -51.98 16.41 -6.02
C ARG A 25 -53.36 15.80 -5.81
N LYS A 26 -53.54 14.99 -4.75
CA LYS A 26 -54.83 14.39 -4.35
C LYS A 26 -55.69 15.33 -3.50
N VAL A 27 -55.16 16.47 -3.06
CA VAL A 27 -55.93 17.53 -2.40
C VAL A 27 -56.52 18.43 -3.49
N PRO A 28 -57.87 18.46 -3.67
CA PRO A 28 -58.48 19.19 -4.78
C PRO A 28 -58.17 20.69 -4.79
N GLU A 29 -58.09 21.30 -3.59
CA GLU A 29 -57.69 22.69 -3.41
C GLU A 29 -56.74 22.80 -2.21
N ILE A 30 -55.47 23.07 -2.48
CA ILE A 30 -54.43 23.18 -1.44
C ILE A 30 -54.51 24.59 -0.83
N PRO A 31 -54.79 24.75 0.48
CA PRO A 31 -54.87 26.06 1.11
C PRO A 31 -53.52 26.81 0.97
N PRO A 32 -53.52 28.10 0.57
CA PRO A 32 -52.28 28.88 0.45
C PRO A 32 -51.45 28.90 1.74
N ALA A 33 -52.11 29.00 2.89
CA ALA A 33 -51.46 28.98 4.20
C ALA A 33 -50.67 27.68 4.46
N LEU A 34 -51.13 26.53 3.96
CA LEU A 34 -50.42 25.26 4.07
C LEU A 34 -49.15 25.27 3.20
N THR A 35 -49.27 25.70 1.94
CA THR A 35 -48.15 25.78 1.01
C THR A 35 -47.10 26.76 1.51
N ASP A 36 -47.50 27.96 1.92
CA ASP A 36 -46.58 29.00 2.42
C ASP A 36 -45.85 28.53 3.67
N MET A 37 -46.55 27.87 4.60
CA MET A 37 -45.94 27.27 5.79
C MET A 37 -44.89 26.22 5.42
N ILE A 38 -45.20 25.29 4.50
CA ILE A 38 -44.26 24.24 4.11
C ILE A 38 -43.02 24.82 3.42
N VAL A 39 -43.23 25.69 2.43
CA VAL A 39 -42.15 26.27 1.61
C VAL A 39 -41.25 27.17 2.46
N SER A 40 -41.82 28.00 3.33
CA SER A 40 -41.06 28.88 4.21
C SER A 40 -40.21 28.10 5.23
N ARG A 41 -40.68 26.95 5.71
CA ARG A 41 -39.95 26.13 6.70
C ARG A 41 -38.86 25.30 6.05
N ALA A 42 -39.13 24.74 4.88
CA ALA A 42 -38.21 23.82 4.23
C ALA A 42 -37.00 24.51 3.59
N GLU A 43 -37.08 25.82 3.32
CA GLU A 43 -35.98 26.63 2.75
C GLU A 43 -35.33 25.99 1.52
N GLY A 44 -36.14 25.39 0.64
CA GLY A 44 -35.69 24.72 -0.58
C GLY A 44 -35.14 23.31 -0.39
N ASN A 45 -35.13 22.75 0.82
CA ASN A 45 -34.76 21.36 1.07
C ASN A 45 -35.93 20.42 0.75
N SER A 46 -35.79 19.66 -0.34
CA SER A 46 -36.82 18.73 -0.81
C SER A 46 -37.16 17.62 0.18
N PHE A 47 -36.16 17.09 0.89
CA PHE A 47 -36.39 16.09 1.94
C PHE A 47 -37.18 16.71 3.10
N TYR A 48 -36.89 17.96 3.47
CA TYR A 48 -37.66 18.64 4.52
C TYR A 48 -39.11 18.90 4.11
N VAL A 49 -39.36 19.32 2.86
CA VAL A 49 -40.74 19.44 2.33
C VAL A 49 -41.51 18.13 2.50
N GLU A 50 -40.91 17.03 2.07
CA GLU A 50 -41.54 15.70 2.11
C GLU A 50 -41.85 15.24 3.54
N GLU A 51 -40.87 15.33 4.43
CA GLU A 51 -40.99 14.87 5.81
C GLU A 51 -41.97 15.74 6.62
N LEU A 52 -42.04 17.04 6.32
CA LEU A 52 -43.01 17.94 6.92
C LEU A 52 -44.44 17.59 6.48
N ILE A 53 -44.67 17.31 5.19
CA ILE A 53 -45.98 16.86 4.70
C ILE A 53 -46.39 15.55 5.38
N LYS A 54 -45.47 14.59 5.54
CA LYS A 54 -45.75 13.33 6.23
C LYS A 54 -46.11 13.52 7.70
N MET A 55 -45.39 14.39 8.41
CA MET A 55 -45.74 14.77 9.79
C MET A 55 -47.16 15.34 9.86
N LEU A 56 -47.55 16.21 8.92
CA LEU A 56 -48.90 16.77 8.86
C LEU A 56 -49.98 15.71 8.55
N ILE A 57 -49.64 14.69 7.77
CA ILE A 57 -50.51 13.53 7.54
C ILE A 57 -50.66 12.69 8.83
N GLU A 58 -49.56 12.46 9.54
CA GLU A 58 -49.52 11.71 10.80
C GLU A 58 -50.36 12.40 11.89
N ASP A 59 -50.24 13.73 12.01
CA ASP A 59 -51.03 14.57 12.93
C ASP A 59 -52.51 14.76 12.50
N LYS A 60 -52.89 14.16 11.37
CA LYS A 60 -54.21 14.28 10.71
C LYS A 60 -54.61 15.71 10.38
N VAL A 61 -53.63 16.60 10.17
CA VAL A 61 -53.86 17.90 9.51
C VAL A 61 -54.22 17.67 8.04
N ILE A 62 -53.58 16.67 7.42
CA ILE A 62 -53.91 16.17 6.10
C ILE A 62 -54.50 14.77 6.26
N VAL A 63 -55.75 14.58 5.87
CA VAL A 63 -56.45 13.30 5.93
C VAL A 63 -56.43 12.66 4.54
N THR A 64 -55.78 11.51 4.43
CA THR A 64 -55.58 10.79 3.17
C THR A 64 -56.74 9.84 2.88
N GLY A 65 -57.30 9.88 1.67
CA GLY A 65 -58.23 8.89 1.10
C GLY A 65 -57.69 8.22 -0.16
N GLU A 66 -58.43 7.26 -0.73
CA GLU A 66 -58.04 6.54 -1.95
C GLU A 66 -57.91 7.49 -3.15
N ASP A 67 -58.95 8.30 -3.40
CA ASP A 67 -58.99 9.23 -4.54
C ASP A 67 -58.74 10.70 -4.16
N LEU A 68 -59.23 11.13 -2.99
CA LEU A 68 -59.18 12.53 -2.56
C LEU A 68 -58.64 12.66 -1.13
N TRP A 69 -57.81 13.67 -0.92
CA TRP A 69 -57.24 14.06 0.38
C TRP A 69 -57.87 15.37 0.84
N ARG A 70 -58.02 15.53 2.16
CA ARG A 70 -58.62 16.71 2.78
C ARG A 70 -57.64 17.36 3.74
N VAL A 71 -57.61 18.70 3.77
CA VAL A 71 -56.90 19.47 4.79
C VAL A 71 -57.88 19.89 5.88
N GLU A 72 -57.61 19.54 7.13
CA GLU A 72 -58.39 19.94 8.29
C GLU A 72 -57.95 21.33 8.78
N MET A 73 -58.68 22.37 8.37
CA MET A 73 -58.31 23.77 8.62
C MET A 73 -58.19 24.13 10.10
N GLU A 74 -59.02 23.53 10.96
CA GLU A 74 -58.94 23.73 12.42
C GLU A 74 -57.63 23.17 13.00
N ARG A 75 -57.20 22.00 12.52
CA ARG A 75 -55.93 21.38 12.93
C ARG A 75 -54.74 22.13 12.34
N LEU A 76 -54.84 22.60 11.09
CA LEU A 76 -53.81 23.42 10.46
C LEU A 76 -53.55 24.72 11.23
N ALA A 77 -54.58 25.33 11.83
CA ALA A 77 -54.43 26.53 12.65
C ALA A 77 -53.76 26.25 14.01
N GLN A 78 -53.84 25.01 14.51
CA GLN A 78 -53.35 24.63 15.85
C GLN A 78 -52.03 23.85 15.82
N VAL A 79 -51.66 23.28 14.68
CA VAL A 79 -50.47 22.43 14.55
C VAL A 79 -49.20 23.23 14.86
N ARG A 80 -48.34 22.65 15.70
CA ARG A 80 -47.04 23.22 16.03
C ARG A 80 -45.98 22.55 15.17
N VAL A 81 -45.61 23.22 14.08
CA VAL A 81 -44.53 22.74 13.21
C VAL A 81 -43.16 23.05 13.83
N PRO A 82 -42.31 22.04 14.08
CA PRO A 82 -40.94 22.24 14.52
C PRO A 82 -40.14 23.11 13.56
N ALA A 83 -39.21 23.92 14.09
CA ALA A 83 -38.46 24.90 13.31
C ALA A 83 -37.34 24.31 12.46
N THR A 84 -37.00 23.02 12.64
CA THR A 84 -35.89 22.36 11.96
C THR A 84 -36.33 21.00 11.42
N LEU A 85 -35.63 20.52 10.39
CA LEU A 85 -35.80 19.17 9.86
C LEU A 85 -35.64 18.12 10.97
N THR A 86 -34.61 18.25 11.81
CA THR A 86 -34.38 17.37 12.96
C THR A 86 -35.58 17.34 13.90
N GLY A 87 -36.18 18.50 14.19
CA GLY A 87 -37.39 18.58 15.02
C GLY A 87 -38.60 17.91 14.38
N VAL A 88 -38.76 18.03 13.05
CA VAL A 88 -39.83 17.31 12.33
C VAL A 88 -39.61 15.81 12.39
N LEU A 89 -38.39 15.33 12.11
CA LEU A 89 -38.06 13.91 12.23
C LEU A 89 -38.30 13.40 13.65
N GLN A 90 -37.93 14.16 14.68
CA GLN A 90 -38.21 13.81 16.08
C GLN A 90 -39.72 13.70 16.35
N SER A 91 -40.53 14.64 15.85
CA SER A 91 -41.99 14.59 15.99
C SER A 91 -42.59 13.34 15.34
N ARG A 92 -42.11 12.99 14.13
CA ARG A 92 -42.52 11.75 13.44
C ARG A 92 -42.16 10.52 14.25
N LEU A 93 -40.95 10.48 14.82
CA LEU A 93 -40.49 9.38 15.68
C LEU A 93 -41.32 9.26 16.96
N ASP A 94 -41.67 10.37 17.59
CA ASP A 94 -42.48 10.39 18.82
C ASP A 94 -43.93 9.93 18.58
N GLY A 95 -44.43 10.11 17.34
CA GLY A 95 -45.74 9.61 16.90
C GLY A 95 -45.79 8.11 16.58
N LEU A 96 -44.65 7.40 16.60
CA LEU A 96 -44.62 5.96 16.34
C LEU A 96 -45.17 5.15 17.54
N PRO A 97 -45.84 4.02 17.29
CA PRO A 97 -46.14 3.04 18.32
C PRO A 97 -44.88 2.66 19.12
N PRO A 98 -44.95 2.48 20.46
CA PRO A 98 -43.77 2.30 21.30
C PRO A 98 -42.83 1.18 20.82
N LEU A 99 -43.37 0.04 20.39
CA LEU A 99 -42.60 -1.10 19.91
C LEU A 99 -41.98 -0.87 18.53
N GLU A 100 -42.66 -0.16 17.62
CA GLU A 100 -42.09 0.22 16.31
C GLU A 100 -40.94 1.22 16.50
N ARG A 101 -41.13 2.19 17.39
CA ARG A 101 -40.10 3.15 17.77
C ARG A 101 -38.87 2.47 18.37
N GLU A 102 -39.07 1.52 19.27
CA GLU A 102 -37.97 0.75 19.88
C GLU A 102 -37.18 -0.03 18.81
N LYS A 103 -37.86 -0.72 17.88
CA LYS A 103 -37.17 -1.46 16.82
C LYS A 103 -36.41 -0.56 15.86
N LEU A 104 -36.97 0.61 15.53
CA LEU A 104 -36.27 1.61 14.72
C LEU A 104 -35.04 2.19 15.47
N GLN A 105 -35.17 2.42 16.78
CA GLN A 105 -34.07 2.81 17.66
C GLN A 105 -32.95 1.76 17.70
N GLN A 106 -33.30 0.49 17.90
CA GLN A 106 -32.35 -0.62 17.87
C GLN A 106 -31.64 -0.72 16.50
N ALA A 107 -32.40 -0.64 15.40
CA ALA A 107 -31.84 -0.62 14.05
C ALA A 107 -30.86 0.55 13.82
N SER A 108 -31.14 1.73 14.40
CA SER A 108 -30.25 2.90 14.27
C SER A 108 -28.90 2.71 14.95
N VAL A 109 -28.81 1.83 15.97
CA VAL A 109 -27.57 1.45 16.63
C VAL A 109 -26.74 0.51 15.75
N VAL A 110 -27.37 -0.42 15.03
CA VAL A 110 -26.69 -1.31 14.06
C VAL A 110 -26.01 -0.50 12.96
N GLY A 111 -26.70 0.52 12.43
CA GLY A 111 -26.14 1.46 11.47
C GLY A 111 -27.16 1.92 10.43
N ARG A 112 -26.67 2.63 9.40
CA ARG A 112 -27.52 3.06 8.27
C ARG A 112 -28.08 1.88 7.48
N VAL A 113 -27.27 0.83 7.34
CA VAL A 113 -27.66 -0.48 6.80
C VAL A 113 -27.63 -1.48 7.96
N PHE A 114 -28.69 -2.28 8.10
CA PHE A 114 -28.87 -3.21 9.20
C PHE A 114 -29.60 -4.48 8.74
N TRP A 115 -29.56 -5.52 9.57
CA TRP A 115 -30.17 -6.82 9.27
C TRP A 115 -31.25 -7.17 10.29
N GLU A 116 -32.32 -7.79 9.81
CA GLU A 116 -33.50 -8.16 10.61
C GLU A 116 -33.15 -9.07 11.78
N ASN A 117 -32.40 -10.15 11.50
CA ASN A 117 -31.94 -11.11 12.51
C ASN A 117 -31.03 -10.49 13.59
N VAL A 118 -30.31 -9.41 13.27
CA VAL A 118 -29.55 -8.65 14.28
C VAL A 118 -30.54 -7.91 15.18
N VAL A 119 -31.49 -7.17 14.61
CA VAL A 119 -32.50 -6.41 15.37
C VAL A 119 -33.41 -7.32 16.21
N GLU A 120 -33.72 -8.53 15.74
CA GLU A 120 -34.47 -9.54 16.50
C GLU A 120 -33.78 -9.93 17.82
N ARG A 121 -32.46 -9.99 17.82
CA ARG A 121 -31.66 -10.38 18.98
C ARG A 121 -31.38 -9.21 19.93
N LEU A 122 -31.63 -7.97 19.50
CA LEU A 122 -31.48 -6.80 20.36
C LEU A 122 -32.61 -6.73 21.38
N HIS A 123 -32.24 -6.69 22.66
CA HIS A 123 -33.16 -6.75 23.79
C HIS A 123 -32.83 -5.67 24.81
N ASN A 124 -33.87 -4.95 25.26
CA ASN A 124 -33.78 -4.03 26.39
C ASN A 124 -33.85 -4.83 27.71
N PRO A 125 -32.77 -4.86 28.52
CA PRO A 125 -32.72 -5.64 29.77
C PRO A 125 -33.73 -5.19 30.84
N GLU A 126 -34.34 -4.02 30.67
CA GLU A 126 -35.39 -3.51 31.56
C GLU A 126 -36.79 -3.98 31.16
N SER A 127 -36.93 -4.69 30.04
CA SER A 127 -38.19 -5.26 29.55
C SER A 127 -38.26 -6.76 29.87
N GLU A 128 -39.33 -7.20 30.53
CA GLU A 128 -39.55 -8.62 30.85
C GLU A 128 -39.99 -9.46 29.63
N ALA A 129 -40.37 -8.82 28.52
CA ALA A 129 -40.92 -9.49 27.35
C ALA A 129 -39.87 -9.73 26.26
N VAL A 130 -39.63 -11.00 25.93
CA VAL A 130 -38.92 -11.41 24.70
C VAL A 130 -39.94 -11.49 23.57
N GLU A 131 -39.78 -10.66 22.53
CA GLU A 131 -40.72 -10.65 21.40
C GLU A 131 -40.41 -11.78 20.40
N PRO A 132 -41.42 -12.48 19.87
CA PRO A 132 -41.22 -13.47 18.80
C PRO A 132 -40.70 -12.82 17.50
N SER A 133 -39.86 -13.53 16.75
CA SER A 133 -39.30 -13.07 15.45
C SER A 133 -40.37 -12.56 14.48
N ALA A 134 -41.51 -13.26 14.33
CA ALA A 134 -42.62 -12.82 13.47
C ALA A 134 -43.16 -11.42 13.82
N ALA A 135 -43.10 -11.03 15.10
CA ALA A 135 -43.53 -9.71 15.54
C ALA A 135 -42.52 -8.61 15.21
N VAL A 136 -41.25 -8.95 14.96
CA VAL A 136 -40.21 -8.01 14.51
C VAL A 136 -40.37 -7.73 13.02
N SER A 137 -40.56 -8.77 12.20
CA SER A 137 -40.81 -8.63 10.76
C SER A 137 -42.01 -7.73 10.47
N GLU A 138 -43.11 -7.91 11.21
CA GLU A 138 -44.31 -7.07 11.08
C GLU A 138 -44.01 -5.58 11.34
N LYS A 139 -43.26 -5.27 12.41
CA LYS A 139 -42.88 -3.89 12.75
C LYS A 139 -41.95 -3.28 11.71
N LEU A 140 -40.99 -4.03 11.20
CA LEU A 140 -40.11 -3.54 10.13
C LEU A 140 -40.90 -3.27 8.84
N ASN A 141 -41.88 -4.10 8.51
CA ASN A 141 -42.79 -3.85 7.38
C ASN A 141 -43.63 -2.57 7.61
N ASN A 142 -44.18 -2.36 8.81
CA ASN A 142 -44.90 -1.14 9.14
C ASN A 142 -44.02 0.11 9.03
N LEU A 143 -42.78 0.04 9.52
CA LEU A 143 -41.80 1.12 9.39
C LEU A 143 -41.42 1.38 7.93
N SER A 144 -41.39 0.33 7.09
CA SER A 144 -41.18 0.46 5.65
C SER A 144 -42.38 1.11 4.95
N HIS A 145 -43.61 0.77 5.33
CA HIS A 145 -44.82 1.43 4.84
C HIS A 145 -44.89 2.92 5.21
N LYS A 146 -44.29 3.29 6.35
CA LYS A 146 -44.11 4.70 6.78
C LYS A 146 -42.92 5.41 6.10
N GLU A 147 -42.23 4.70 5.21
CA GLU A 147 -41.05 5.16 4.48
C GLU A 147 -39.89 5.65 5.36
N LEU A 148 -39.72 5.06 6.54
CA LEU A 148 -38.59 5.36 7.43
C LEU A 148 -37.37 4.50 7.07
N ILE A 149 -37.64 3.27 6.64
CA ILE A 149 -36.64 2.28 6.20
C ILE A 149 -37.11 1.63 4.91
N PHE A 150 -36.19 1.01 4.17
CA PHE A 150 -36.50 0.23 2.99
C PHE A 150 -35.75 -1.10 3.03
N ARG A 151 -36.42 -2.16 2.60
CA ARG A 151 -35.77 -3.44 2.36
C ARG A 151 -34.90 -3.37 1.11
N ARG A 152 -33.73 -3.99 1.15
CA ARG A 152 -32.79 -4.07 0.02
C ARG A 152 -32.94 -5.42 -0.68
N ASP A 153 -32.71 -5.41 -1.99
CA ASP A 153 -32.78 -6.63 -2.83
C ASP A 153 -31.60 -7.58 -2.59
N THR A 154 -30.50 -7.04 -2.07
CA THR A 154 -29.26 -7.76 -1.78
C THR A 154 -28.90 -7.62 -0.32
N SER A 155 -28.28 -8.65 0.24
CA SER A 155 -27.83 -8.69 1.64
C SER A 155 -26.38 -9.14 1.73
N ALA A 156 -25.62 -8.53 2.63
CA ALA A 156 -24.24 -8.92 2.90
C ALA A 156 -24.09 -10.31 3.57
N PHE A 157 -25.14 -10.78 4.26
CA PHE A 157 -25.18 -12.09 4.92
C PHE A 157 -26.24 -12.97 4.25
N ALA A 158 -25.86 -14.22 3.97
CA ALA A 158 -26.81 -15.20 3.44
C ALA A 158 -27.98 -15.38 4.42
N GLU A 159 -29.19 -15.48 3.87
CA GLU A 159 -30.44 -15.70 4.64
C GLU A 159 -30.87 -14.56 5.57
N ALA A 160 -30.07 -13.49 5.73
CA ALA A 160 -30.45 -12.31 6.49
C ALA A 160 -31.15 -11.27 5.60
N GLN A 161 -32.29 -10.75 6.05
CA GLN A 161 -32.96 -9.64 5.37
C GLN A 161 -32.27 -8.31 5.72
N GLU A 162 -31.87 -7.57 4.69
CA GLU A 162 -31.15 -6.30 4.82
C GLU A 162 -32.09 -5.11 4.61
N TYR A 163 -31.97 -4.11 5.48
CA TYR A 163 -32.72 -2.87 5.44
C TYR A 163 -31.79 -1.68 5.46
N ILE A 164 -32.26 -0.55 4.95
CA ILE A 164 -31.56 0.73 4.96
C ILE A 164 -32.48 1.85 5.43
N PHE A 165 -31.98 2.75 6.26
CA PHE A 165 -32.68 4.00 6.57
C PHE A 165 -32.84 4.85 5.33
N LYS A 166 -34.05 5.39 5.10
CA LYS A 166 -34.35 6.28 3.97
C LYS A 166 -33.31 7.39 3.81
N HIS A 167 -32.91 7.99 4.94
CA HIS A 167 -31.92 9.05 4.97
C HIS A 167 -30.94 8.90 6.14
N ALA A 168 -29.69 9.34 5.96
CA ALA A 168 -28.67 9.30 7.01
C ALA A 168 -29.08 10.14 8.25
N ILE A 169 -29.60 11.35 8.01
CA ILE A 169 -30.12 12.22 9.09
C ILE A 169 -31.23 11.55 9.89
N LEU A 170 -32.14 10.79 9.23
CA LEU A 170 -33.17 10.06 9.97
C LEU A 170 -32.55 9.01 10.90
N ARG A 171 -31.56 8.25 10.42
CA ARG A 171 -30.81 7.33 11.28
C ARG A 171 -30.18 8.07 12.46
N ASP A 172 -29.54 9.20 12.22
CA ASP A 172 -28.82 9.95 13.25
C ASP A 172 -29.78 10.55 14.30
N VAL A 173 -30.92 11.11 13.88
CA VAL A 173 -31.96 11.58 14.81
C VAL A 173 -32.53 10.42 15.62
N THR A 174 -32.82 9.29 14.98
CA THR A 174 -33.28 8.09 15.69
C THR A 174 -32.23 7.59 16.69
N TYR A 175 -30.95 7.53 16.31
CA TYR A 175 -29.85 7.13 17.18
C TYR A 175 -29.72 8.08 18.38
N GLU A 176 -29.86 9.38 18.15
CA GLU A 176 -29.80 10.37 19.21
C GLU A 176 -30.97 10.28 20.19
N SER A 177 -32.12 9.75 19.76
CA SER A 177 -33.26 9.49 20.64
C SER A 177 -33.05 8.30 21.60
N VAL A 178 -32.05 7.44 21.37
CA VAL A 178 -31.76 6.28 22.22
C VAL A 178 -31.08 6.72 23.51
N LEU A 179 -31.55 6.21 24.66
CA LEU A 179 -30.91 6.48 25.95
C LEU A 179 -29.43 6.02 25.94
N LYS A 180 -28.51 6.88 26.41
CA LYS A 180 -27.06 6.59 26.42
C LYS A 180 -26.70 5.24 27.05
N ARG A 181 -27.39 4.83 28.13
CA ARG A 181 -27.19 3.52 28.77
C ARG A 181 -27.58 2.36 27.85
N LEU A 182 -28.70 2.48 27.12
CA LEU A 182 -29.18 1.46 26.19
C LEU A 182 -28.32 1.40 24.94
N ARG A 183 -27.79 2.54 24.46
CA ARG A 183 -26.84 2.55 23.33
C ARG A 183 -25.66 1.63 23.60
N ARG A 184 -25.07 1.67 24.80
CA ARG A 184 -23.93 0.81 25.16
C ARG A 184 -24.30 -0.67 25.09
N ILE A 185 -25.45 -1.03 25.66
CA ILE A 185 -25.95 -2.41 25.69
C ILE A 185 -26.25 -2.92 24.28
N TYR A 186 -26.96 -2.13 23.47
CA TYR A 186 -27.24 -2.49 22.09
C TYR A 186 -25.96 -2.58 21.26
N HIS A 187 -24.98 -1.69 21.45
CA HIS A 187 -23.70 -1.80 20.75
C HIS A 187 -22.97 -3.12 21.08
N ALA A 188 -22.93 -3.53 22.36
CA ALA A 188 -22.35 -4.82 22.75
C ALA A 188 -23.10 -6.00 22.10
N GLN A 189 -24.44 -6.01 22.15
CA GLN A 189 -25.26 -7.05 21.53
C GLN A 189 -25.08 -7.11 20.00
N VAL A 190 -24.97 -5.96 19.33
CA VAL A 190 -24.71 -5.91 17.88
C VAL A 190 -23.36 -6.53 17.56
N ALA A 191 -22.32 -6.25 18.36
CA ALA A 191 -21.01 -6.85 18.16
C ALA A 191 -21.07 -8.39 18.25
N GLU A 192 -21.71 -8.96 19.28
CA GLU A 192 -21.92 -10.42 19.37
C GLU A 192 -22.64 -10.98 18.15
N CYS A 193 -23.73 -10.32 17.74
CA CYS A 193 -24.50 -10.77 16.58
C CYS A 193 -23.65 -10.76 15.32
N LEU A 194 -22.87 -9.69 15.08
CA LEU A 194 -22.01 -9.61 13.90
C LEU A 194 -20.94 -10.71 13.89
N ILE A 195 -20.38 -11.08 15.05
CA ILE A 195 -19.43 -12.19 15.16
C ILE A 195 -20.11 -13.50 14.74
N GLU A 196 -21.28 -13.79 15.27
CA GLU A 196 -22.02 -15.02 14.95
C GLU A 196 -22.47 -15.06 13.49
N LEU A 197 -22.99 -13.96 12.95
CA LEU A 197 -23.46 -13.87 11.56
C LEU A 197 -22.32 -14.02 10.55
N SER A 198 -21.14 -13.51 10.88
CA SER A 198 -20.00 -13.52 9.96
C SER A 198 -19.24 -14.84 10.00
N GLY A 199 -19.30 -15.61 11.08
CA GLY A 199 -18.67 -16.93 11.21
C GLY A 199 -17.18 -16.86 10.88
N GLU A 200 -16.72 -17.70 9.95
CA GLU A 200 -15.32 -17.71 9.50
C GLU A 200 -14.87 -16.39 8.83
N ARG A 201 -15.82 -15.56 8.36
CA ARG A 201 -15.56 -14.26 7.72
C ARG A 201 -15.54 -13.09 8.70
N ALA A 202 -15.52 -13.34 10.02
CA ALA A 202 -15.53 -12.26 11.02
C ALA A 202 -14.37 -11.27 10.86
N GLY A 203 -13.22 -11.72 10.32
CA GLY A 203 -12.09 -10.84 9.98
C GLY A 203 -12.45 -9.70 9.03
N GLU A 204 -13.36 -9.92 8.07
CA GLU A 204 -13.82 -8.88 7.13
C GLU A 204 -14.63 -7.77 7.82
N TYR A 205 -15.25 -8.09 8.95
CA TYR A 205 -16.07 -7.18 9.75
C TYR A 205 -15.36 -6.67 11.00
N ALA A 206 -14.09 -7.05 11.22
CA ALA A 206 -13.36 -6.79 12.45
C ALA A 206 -13.34 -5.30 12.84
N GLY A 207 -13.14 -4.39 11.88
CA GLY A 207 -13.16 -2.95 12.13
C GLY A 207 -14.52 -2.43 12.62
N ARG A 208 -15.62 -2.96 12.06
CA ARG A 208 -16.99 -2.63 12.50
C ARG A 208 -17.29 -3.22 13.87
N ILE A 209 -16.92 -4.47 14.10
CA ILE A 209 -17.10 -5.15 15.40
C ILE A 209 -16.35 -4.38 16.49
N GLY A 210 -15.10 -3.98 16.23
CA GLY A 210 -14.30 -3.14 17.12
C GLY A 210 -14.97 -1.80 17.43
N GLU A 211 -15.57 -1.13 16.44
CA GLU A 211 -16.31 0.13 16.64
C GLU A 211 -17.55 -0.06 17.53
N HIS A 212 -18.26 -1.19 17.40
CA HIS A 212 -19.38 -1.50 18.28
C HIS A 212 -18.91 -1.72 19.73
N TYR A 213 -17.85 -2.49 19.98
CA TYR A 213 -17.31 -2.62 21.35
C TYR A 213 -16.76 -1.29 21.90
N GLU A 214 -16.12 -0.47 21.07
CA GLU A 214 -15.67 0.88 21.45
C GLU A 214 -16.85 1.72 21.97
N ARG A 215 -17.97 1.74 21.23
CA ARG A 215 -19.17 2.47 21.64
C ARG A 215 -19.91 1.84 22.82
N ALA A 216 -19.74 0.54 23.04
CA ALA A 216 -20.21 -0.15 24.23
C ALA A 216 -19.39 0.22 25.48
N GLY A 217 -18.15 0.65 25.30
CA GLY A 217 -17.18 0.88 26.38
C GLY A 217 -16.47 -0.40 26.83
N GLU A 218 -16.47 -1.46 26.00
CA GLU A 218 -15.75 -2.72 26.22
C GLU A 218 -14.36 -2.63 25.56
N TRP A 219 -13.45 -1.85 26.18
CA TRP A 219 -12.18 -1.46 25.57
C TRP A 219 -11.27 -2.64 25.20
N ALA A 220 -11.16 -3.66 26.05
CA ALA A 220 -10.33 -4.85 25.80
C ALA A 220 -10.78 -5.58 24.53
N ARG A 221 -12.08 -5.79 24.38
CA ARG A 221 -12.66 -6.47 23.21
C ARG A 221 -12.54 -5.60 21.97
N ALA A 222 -12.77 -4.30 22.09
CA ALA A 222 -12.54 -3.36 21.00
C ALA A 222 -11.09 -3.43 20.50
N ALA A 223 -10.12 -3.47 21.42
CA ALA A 223 -8.70 -3.56 21.10
C ALA A 223 -8.35 -4.87 20.36
N GLU A 224 -8.87 -6.01 20.82
CA GLU A 224 -8.68 -7.30 20.14
C GLU A 224 -9.21 -7.29 18.70
N TRP A 225 -10.41 -6.77 18.49
CA TRP A 225 -11.00 -6.65 17.16
C TRP A 225 -10.28 -5.63 16.27
N TYR A 226 -9.78 -4.54 16.85
CA TYR A 226 -8.92 -3.60 16.11
C TYR A 226 -7.56 -4.20 15.75
N ALA A 227 -6.97 -5.04 16.60
CA ALA A 227 -5.75 -5.77 16.26
C ALA A 227 -5.96 -6.68 15.03
N GLN A 228 -7.10 -7.41 14.99
CA GLN A 228 -7.47 -8.22 13.83
C GLN A 228 -7.76 -7.37 12.59
N ALA A 229 -8.48 -6.26 12.73
CA ALA A 229 -8.76 -5.33 11.64
C ALA A 229 -7.48 -4.73 11.05
N GLY A 230 -6.50 -4.40 11.90
CA GLY A 230 -5.18 -3.93 11.47
C GLY A 230 -4.43 -4.97 10.65
N LYS A 231 -4.46 -6.24 11.10
CA LYS A 231 -3.86 -7.35 10.35
C LYS A 231 -4.53 -7.57 9.00
N GLN A 232 -5.86 -7.56 8.95
CA GLN A 232 -6.61 -7.69 7.69
C GLN A 232 -6.32 -6.52 6.73
N ALA A 233 -6.24 -5.30 7.25
CA ALA A 233 -5.89 -4.13 6.45
C ALA A 233 -4.46 -4.20 5.90
N GLN A 234 -3.52 -4.73 6.68
CA GLN A 234 -2.16 -5.00 6.23
C GLN A 234 -2.14 -6.06 5.11
N GLU A 235 -2.86 -7.17 5.27
CA GLU A 235 -2.95 -8.25 4.25
C GLU A 235 -3.64 -7.81 2.95
N THR A 236 -4.50 -6.79 3.02
CA THR A 236 -5.19 -6.20 1.87
C THR A 236 -4.49 -4.94 1.32
N TYR A 237 -3.24 -4.70 1.71
CA TYR A 237 -2.41 -3.57 1.26
C TYR A 237 -3.03 -2.18 1.51
N ALA A 238 -3.67 -2.01 2.66
CA ALA A 238 -4.21 -0.73 3.14
C ALA A 238 -3.41 -0.21 4.37
N PRO A 239 -2.17 0.29 4.16
CA PRO A 239 -1.23 0.58 5.24
C PRO A 239 -1.72 1.66 6.23
N GLU A 240 -2.31 2.76 5.75
CA GLU A 240 -2.85 3.81 6.61
C GLU A 240 -3.99 3.32 7.51
N THR A 241 -4.88 2.50 6.95
CA THR A 241 -5.97 1.87 7.69
C THR A 241 -5.41 0.90 8.75
N ALA A 242 -4.39 0.11 8.39
CA ALA A 242 -3.73 -0.80 9.32
C ALA A 242 -3.08 -0.05 10.50
N ILE A 243 -2.32 1.01 10.22
CA ILE A 243 -1.71 1.88 11.22
C ILE A 243 -2.78 2.45 12.16
N GLY A 244 -3.89 2.97 11.61
CA GLY A 244 -5.00 3.51 12.39
C GLY A 244 -5.60 2.49 13.36
N TYR A 245 -5.87 1.27 12.91
CA TYR A 245 -6.41 0.21 13.76
C TYR A 245 -5.41 -0.28 14.82
N TYR A 246 -4.13 -0.45 14.48
CA TYR A 246 -3.12 -0.84 15.45
C TYR A 246 -2.92 0.20 16.55
N ARG A 247 -2.91 1.50 16.20
CA ARG A 247 -2.86 2.59 17.20
C ARG A 247 -4.08 2.54 18.13
N LYS A 248 -5.28 2.39 17.60
CA LYS A 248 -6.50 2.21 18.41
C LYS A 248 -6.38 1.04 19.39
N ALA A 249 -5.94 -0.13 18.92
CA ALA A 249 -5.77 -1.30 19.77
C ALA A 249 -4.80 -1.03 20.94
N LEU A 250 -3.64 -0.45 20.66
CA LEU A 250 -2.64 -0.12 21.69
C LEU A 250 -3.15 0.94 22.68
N ASP A 251 -3.87 1.95 22.21
CA ASP A 251 -4.40 3.01 23.07
C ASP A 251 -5.51 2.52 24.00
N PHE A 252 -6.37 1.60 23.53
CA PHE A 252 -7.41 1.00 24.39
C PHE A 252 -6.82 0.07 25.45
N TRP A 253 -5.81 -0.74 25.12
CA TRP A 253 -5.11 -1.54 26.14
C TRP A 253 -4.41 -0.67 27.19
N LYS A 254 -3.87 0.50 26.83
CA LYS A 254 -3.32 1.46 27.82
C LYS A 254 -4.40 2.01 28.76
N GLN A 255 -5.61 2.27 28.27
CA GLN A 255 -6.70 2.79 29.10
C GLN A 255 -7.17 1.78 30.15
N GLU A 256 -6.97 0.49 29.87
CA GLU A 256 -7.44 -0.62 30.71
C GLU A 256 -6.37 -1.16 31.67
N SER A 257 -5.31 -0.36 31.95
CA SER A 257 -4.15 -0.69 32.81
C SER A 257 -4.46 -1.12 34.27
N ASN A 258 -5.73 -1.36 34.62
CA ASN A 258 -6.19 -1.99 35.87
C ASN A 258 -6.65 -3.46 35.69
N ALA A 259 -6.66 -4.03 34.48
CA ALA A 259 -7.16 -5.39 34.25
C ALA A 259 -6.04 -6.44 34.38
N GLN A 260 -6.24 -7.41 35.27
CA GLN A 260 -5.49 -8.66 35.32
C GLN A 260 -5.76 -9.42 34.00
N SER A 261 -4.69 -9.75 33.25
CA SER A 261 -4.70 -10.48 31.97
C SER A 261 -4.92 -9.65 30.70
N LEU A 262 -3.96 -8.79 30.34
CA LEU A 262 -3.79 -8.34 28.95
C LEU A 262 -3.39 -9.53 28.06
N PRO A 263 -3.92 -9.66 26.82
CA PRO A 263 -3.47 -10.66 25.85
C PRO A 263 -2.08 -10.28 25.32
N THR A 264 -1.05 -10.48 26.14
CA THR A 264 0.28 -9.88 25.90
C THR A 264 0.92 -10.37 24.59
N GLY A 265 0.64 -11.61 24.18
CA GLY A 265 1.07 -12.11 22.87
C GLY A 265 0.52 -11.29 21.71
N LEU A 266 -0.79 -10.99 21.71
CA LEU A 266 -1.44 -10.20 20.68
C LEU A 266 -0.92 -8.75 20.65
N GLN A 267 -0.63 -8.17 21.81
CA GLN A 267 -0.03 -6.84 21.90
C GLN A 267 1.33 -6.77 21.20
N LEU A 268 2.19 -7.78 21.39
CA LEU A 268 3.49 -7.86 20.71
C LEU A 268 3.32 -8.01 19.19
N GLU A 269 2.30 -8.72 18.73
CA GLU A 269 1.99 -8.81 17.30
C GLU A 269 1.53 -7.49 16.72
N VAL A 270 0.71 -6.73 17.45
CA VAL A 270 0.27 -5.38 17.06
C VAL A 270 1.43 -4.42 16.98
N TYR A 271 2.34 -4.41 17.97
CA TYR A 271 3.56 -3.60 17.90
C TYR A 271 4.41 -3.96 16.67
N ARG A 272 4.59 -5.25 16.41
CA ARG A 272 5.35 -5.72 15.23
C ARG A 272 4.70 -5.29 13.93
N GLY A 273 3.38 -5.42 13.82
CA GLY A 273 2.59 -4.98 12.65
C GLY A 273 2.70 -3.48 12.44
N LEU A 274 2.45 -2.68 13.49
CA LEU A 274 2.55 -1.22 13.44
C LEU A 274 3.95 -0.75 13.06
N GLY A 275 5.00 -1.29 13.71
CA GLY A 275 6.39 -0.92 13.41
C GLY A 275 6.77 -1.23 11.97
N SER A 276 6.31 -2.37 11.45
CA SER A 276 6.54 -2.75 10.05
C SER A 276 5.83 -1.80 9.08
N GLN A 277 4.55 -1.48 9.31
CA GLN A 277 3.80 -0.56 8.44
C GLN A 277 4.39 0.86 8.45
N LEU A 278 4.76 1.37 9.63
CA LEU A 278 5.43 2.68 9.76
C LEU A 278 6.76 2.72 9.02
N MET A 279 7.55 1.65 9.08
CA MET A 279 8.81 1.54 8.34
C MET A 279 8.59 1.60 6.82
N TYR A 280 7.59 0.89 6.30
CA TYR A 280 7.27 0.90 4.87
C TYR A 280 6.73 2.25 4.40
N GLN A 281 6.06 3.01 5.27
CA GLN A 281 5.65 4.40 5.01
C GLN A 281 6.77 5.44 5.30
N ALA A 282 8.00 4.98 5.54
CA ALA A 282 9.16 5.83 5.87
C ALA A 282 9.00 6.69 7.14
N HIS A 283 8.08 6.35 8.04
CA HIS A 283 7.94 6.94 9.37
C HIS A 283 8.93 6.31 10.36
N TYR A 284 10.24 6.43 10.07
CA TYR A 284 11.30 5.68 10.76
C TYR A 284 11.38 5.97 12.26
N ALA A 285 11.25 7.24 12.68
CA ALA A 285 11.32 7.61 14.09
C ALA A 285 10.21 6.93 14.91
N GLU A 286 8.97 6.98 14.42
CA GLU A 286 7.83 6.35 15.09
C GLU A 286 7.94 4.81 15.07
N ALA A 287 8.48 4.23 13.99
CA ALA A 287 8.74 2.79 13.93
C ALA A 287 9.77 2.34 15.00
N ILE A 288 10.84 3.11 15.22
CA ILE A 288 11.84 2.85 16.27
C ILE A 288 11.20 2.94 17.66
N GLU A 289 10.38 3.97 17.91
CA GLU A 289 9.64 4.10 19.17
C GLU A 289 8.69 2.91 19.39
N THR A 290 8.01 2.47 18.34
CA THR A 290 7.09 1.31 18.36
C THR A 290 7.82 0.02 18.73
N TYR A 291 8.95 -0.29 18.10
CA TYR A 291 9.75 -1.47 18.47
C TYR A 291 10.41 -1.33 19.85
N THR A 292 10.75 -0.11 20.28
CA THR A 292 11.26 0.12 21.64
C THR A 292 10.17 -0.16 22.69
N ALA A 293 8.93 0.26 22.43
CA ALA A 293 7.78 -0.08 23.25
C ALA A 293 7.48 -1.59 23.25
N MET A 294 7.60 -2.25 22.09
CA MET A 294 7.51 -3.71 21.97
C MET A 294 8.50 -4.41 22.89
N ARG A 295 9.76 -3.95 22.90
CA ARG A 295 10.82 -4.52 23.76
C ARG A 295 10.46 -4.38 25.24
N ALA A 296 10.02 -3.20 25.67
CA ALA A 296 9.62 -2.97 27.06
C ALA A 296 8.43 -3.84 27.48
N ALA A 297 7.44 -4.01 26.58
CA ALA A 297 6.31 -4.91 26.82
C ALA A 297 6.76 -6.38 26.91
N ALA A 298 7.69 -6.82 26.06
CA ALA A 298 8.26 -8.16 26.09
C ALA A 298 9.08 -8.42 27.38
N GLU A 299 9.84 -7.43 27.84
CA GLU A 299 10.59 -7.48 29.10
C GLU A 299 9.66 -7.62 30.31
N ALA A 300 8.56 -6.87 30.34
CA ALA A 300 7.58 -6.92 31.43
C ALA A 300 6.95 -8.30 31.65
N ILE A 301 6.89 -9.14 30.60
CA ILE A 301 6.37 -10.51 30.68
C ILE A 301 7.45 -11.60 30.63
N GLY A 302 8.73 -11.21 30.59
CA GLY A 302 9.84 -12.16 30.52
C GLY A 302 9.95 -12.91 29.18
N ASP A 303 9.36 -12.42 28.09
CA ASP A 303 9.51 -13.01 26.75
C ASP A 303 10.81 -12.49 26.11
N THR A 304 11.93 -13.13 26.45
CA THR A 304 13.26 -12.78 25.92
C THR A 304 13.36 -12.98 24.41
N ALA A 305 12.60 -13.92 23.82
CA ALA A 305 12.57 -14.09 22.37
C ALA A 305 11.89 -12.90 21.68
N ALA A 306 10.79 -12.38 22.24
CA ALA A 306 10.16 -11.15 21.76
C ALA A 306 11.07 -9.92 21.91
N GLN A 307 11.90 -9.85 22.96
CA GLN A 307 12.90 -8.80 23.08
C GLN A 307 13.92 -8.85 21.94
N ALA A 308 14.40 -10.05 21.56
CA ALA A 308 15.28 -10.22 20.40
C ALA A 308 14.60 -9.78 19.09
N ARG A 309 13.33 -10.14 18.89
CA ARG A 309 12.53 -9.69 17.73
C ARG A 309 12.37 -8.17 17.68
N ALA A 310 12.21 -7.51 18.83
CA ALA A 310 12.11 -6.06 18.90
C ALA A 310 13.44 -5.37 18.54
N TRP A 311 14.58 -5.86 19.03
CA TRP A 311 15.90 -5.38 18.62
C TRP A 311 16.17 -5.57 17.13
N TYR A 312 15.78 -6.73 16.58
CA TYR A 312 15.82 -6.98 15.15
C TYR A 312 14.98 -5.93 14.39
N GLY A 313 13.76 -5.63 14.85
CA GLY A 313 12.89 -4.61 14.26
C GLY A 313 13.55 -3.22 14.23
N VAL A 314 14.15 -2.78 15.34
CA VAL A 314 14.92 -1.51 15.36
C VAL A 314 16.08 -1.54 14.36
N SER A 315 16.82 -2.65 14.30
CA SER A 315 17.92 -2.82 13.34
C SER A 315 17.44 -2.73 11.89
N GLU A 316 16.28 -3.31 11.57
CA GLU A 316 15.70 -3.29 10.23
C GLU A 316 15.32 -1.85 9.83
N VAL A 317 14.67 -1.12 10.73
CA VAL A 317 14.30 0.28 10.52
C VAL A 317 15.53 1.16 10.29
N GLN A 318 16.56 1.03 11.13
CA GLN A 318 17.81 1.79 10.99
C GLN A 318 18.53 1.48 9.68
N SER A 319 18.56 0.20 9.28
CA SER A 319 19.13 -0.18 7.99
C SER A 319 18.34 0.36 6.80
N LYS A 320 17.03 0.54 6.92
CA LYS A 320 16.18 1.16 5.88
C LYS A 320 16.37 2.68 5.85
N HIS A 321 16.60 3.30 7.01
CA HIS A 321 16.92 4.72 7.10
C HIS A 321 18.30 5.07 6.51
N GLY A 322 19.22 4.11 6.47
CA GLY A 322 20.58 4.24 5.89
C GLY A 322 21.69 4.15 6.93
N ASP A 323 21.36 4.11 8.22
CA ASP A 323 22.33 4.08 9.33
C ASP A 323 22.80 2.65 9.61
N HIS A 324 23.58 2.08 8.68
CA HIS A 324 24.04 0.69 8.75
C HIS A 324 24.93 0.38 9.96
N HIS A 325 25.64 1.38 10.52
CA HIS A 325 26.39 1.21 11.76
C HIS A 325 25.48 1.02 12.98
N ILE A 326 24.46 1.86 13.15
CA ILE A 326 23.49 1.74 14.24
C ILE A 326 22.69 0.45 14.09
N ALA A 327 22.31 0.11 12.85
CA ALA A 327 21.67 -1.17 12.56
C ALA A 327 22.55 -2.35 13.01
N LEU A 328 23.85 -2.34 12.71
CA LEU A 328 24.78 -3.38 13.15
C LEU A 328 24.84 -3.54 14.68
N GLU A 329 24.85 -2.42 15.42
CA GLU A 329 24.82 -2.43 16.88
C GLU A 329 23.53 -3.09 17.42
N ASN A 330 22.37 -2.71 16.86
CA ASN A 330 21.07 -3.26 17.23
C ASN A 330 20.96 -4.76 16.87
N ALA A 331 21.46 -5.18 15.70
CA ALA A 331 21.53 -6.58 15.32
C ALA A 331 22.42 -7.40 16.26
N THR A 332 23.50 -6.80 16.77
CA THR A 332 24.38 -7.43 17.76
C THR A 332 23.67 -7.60 19.12
N GLN A 333 22.84 -6.63 19.52
CA GLN A 333 21.98 -6.80 20.71
C GLN A 333 20.93 -7.88 20.50
N ALA A 334 20.28 -7.93 19.33
CA ALA A 334 19.32 -8.99 18.98
C ALA A 334 19.98 -10.38 19.07
N GLU A 335 21.21 -10.53 18.57
CA GLU A 335 21.98 -11.77 18.65
C GLU A 335 22.22 -12.17 20.10
N ALA A 336 22.72 -11.25 20.94
CA ALA A 336 23.03 -11.51 22.33
C ALA A 336 21.77 -11.97 23.11
N VAL A 337 20.65 -11.27 22.92
CA VAL A 337 19.38 -11.59 23.58
C VAL A 337 18.83 -12.94 23.08
N ALA A 338 18.90 -13.23 21.78
CA ALA A 338 18.44 -14.49 21.22
C ALA A 338 19.26 -15.70 21.74
N ARG A 339 20.58 -15.53 21.90
CA ARG A 339 21.44 -16.55 22.51
C ARG A 339 21.05 -16.83 23.96
N VAL A 340 20.81 -15.79 24.75
CA VAL A 340 20.35 -15.92 26.15
C VAL A 340 18.99 -16.64 26.22
N ALA A 341 18.09 -16.34 25.28
CA ALA A 341 16.78 -16.99 25.20
C ALA A 341 16.85 -18.46 24.72
N GLY A 342 17.97 -18.91 24.14
CA GLY A 342 18.04 -20.18 23.41
C GLY A 342 17.15 -20.20 22.16
N ALA A 343 16.76 -19.03 21.65
CA ALA A 343 15.78 -18.86 20.59
C ALA A 343 16.45 -18.93 19.21
N GLN A 344 16.54 -20.13 18.63
CA GLN A 344 17.37 -20.39 17.44
C GLN A 344 16.85 -19.70 16.17
N ILE A 345 15.53 -19.51 16.05
CA ILE A 345 14.91 -18.79 14.93
C ILE A 345 15.33 -17.32 14.98
N GLU A 346 15.10 -16.67 16.12
CA GLU A 346 15.47 -15.28 16.38
C GLU A 346 16.99 -15.06 16.27
N LEU A 347 17.79 -16.04 16.70
CA LEU A 347 19.24 -16.00 16.55
C LEU A 347 19.62 -15.96 15.07
N THR A 348 19.01 -16.79 14.23
CA THR A 348 19.29 -16.81 12.79
C THR A 348 18.87 -15.50 12.12
N ASP A 349 17.72 -14.93 12.51
CA ASP A 349 17.27 -13.64 12.00
C ASP A 349 18.21 -12.49 12.43
N ALA A 350 18.71 -12.50 13.68
CA ALA A 350 19.68 -11.53 14.15
C ALA A 350 21.02 -11.62 13.39
N LEU A 351 21.53 -12.84 13.18
CA LEU A 351 22.74 -13.07 12.39
C LEU A 351 22.57 -12.63 10.94
N TRP A 352 21.38 -12.86 10.35
CA TRP A 352 21.06 -12.37 9.00
C TRP A 352 21.14 -10.86 8.91
N MET A 353 20.51 -10.17 9.87
CA MET A 353 20.51 -8.71 9.89
C MET A 353 21.92 -8.15 10.08
N LYS A 354 22.70 -8.75 10.99
CA LYS A 354 24.11 -8.43 11.20
C LYS A 354 24.94 -8.61 9.93
N GLY A 355 24.79 -9.76 9.26
CA GLY A 355 25.48 -10.06 8.00
C GLY A 355 25.12 -9.10 6.88
N ARG A 356 23.84 -8.70 6.78
CA ARG A 356 23.40 -7.66 5.84
C ARG A 356 24.00 -6.29 6.14
N CYS A 357 24.07 -5.89 7.40
CA CYS A 357 24.71 -4.63 7.78
C CYS A 357 26.20 -4.64 7.41
N LEU A 358 26.91 -5.72 7.74
CA LEU A 358 28.34 -5.86 7.40
C LEU A 358 28.58 -5.84 5.89
N PHE A 359 27.75 -6.54 5.13
CA PHE A 359 27.78 -6.49 3.66
C PHE A 359 27.61 -5.06 3.13
N ARG A 360 26.65 -4.30 3.66
CA ARG A 360 26.42 -2.89 3.30
C ARG A 360 27.58 -1.97 3.69
N LEU A 361 28.29 -2.29 4.77
CA LEU A 361 29.47 -1.58 5.23
C LEU A 361 30.76 -2.00 4.51
N GLY A 362 30.69 -2.94 3.56
CA GLY A 362 31.81 -3.40 2.75
C GLY A 362 32.61 -4.57 3.35
N ASP A 363 32.20 -5.12 4.50
CA ASP A 363 32.83 -6.28 5.11
C ASP A 363 32.20 -7.58 4.60
N ALA A 364 32.53 -7.91 3.35
CA ALA A 364 32.03 -9.11 2.68
C ALA A 364 32.55 -10.42 3.34
N GLU A 365 33.73 -10.41 3.95
CA GLU A 365 34.30 -11.58 4.61
C GLU A 365 33.54 -11.93 5.89
N ALA A 366 33.24 -10.93 6.74
CA ALA A 366 32.43 -11.17 7.92
C ALA A 366 30.99 -11.56 7.57
N ALA A 367 30.43 -10.96 6.50
CA ALA A 367 29.12 -11.36 5.99
C ALA A 367 29.10 -12.81 5.46
N LEU A 368 30.17 -13.26 4.81
CA LEU A 368 30.33 -14.66 4.36
C LEU A 368 30.30 -15.61 5.55
N ALA A 369 31.13 -15.35 6.57
CA ALA A 369 31.23 -16.18 7.76
C ALA A 369 29.87 -16.30 8.49
N LEU A 370 29.13 -15.20 8.59
CA LEU A 370 27.78 -15.21 9.16
C LEU A 370 26.80 -15.99 8.28
N GLY A 371 26.84 -15.84 6.96
CA GLY A 371 26.01 -16.61 6.04
C GLY A 371 26.23 -18.13 6.15
N GLU A 372 27.49 -18.56 6.27
CA GLU A 372 27.86 -19.97 6.47
C GLU A 372 27.38 -20.49 7.83
N GLN A 373 27.59 -19.71 8.90
CA GLN A 373 27.10 -20.04 10.24
C GLN A 373 25.58 -20.19 10.27
N MET A 374 24.86 -19.24 9.66
CA MET A 374 23.40 -19.30 9.59
C MET A 374 22.91 -20.48 8.77
N LEU A 375 23.57 -20.82 7.66
CA LEU A 375 23.20 -21.97 6.84
C LEU A 375 23.33 -23.27 7.65
N ALA A 376 24.43 -23.44 8.37
CA ALA A 376 24.64 -24.58 9.26
C ALA A 376 23.55 -24.67 10.35
N LEU A 377 23.29 -23.55 11.03
CA LEU A 377 22.27 -23.48 12.09
C LEU A 377 20.87 -23.78 11.55
N SER A 378 20.47 -23.11 10.47
CA SER A 378 19.14 -23.28 9.86
C SER A 378 18.90 -24.70 9.34
N THR A 379 19.97 -25.39 8.90
CA THR A 379 19.92 -26.80 8.50
C THR A 379 19.72 -27.71 9.71
N GLU A 380 20.44 -27.46 10.82
CA GLU A 380 20.32 -28.22 12.07
C GLU A 380 18.90 -28.16 12.63
N ILE A 381 18.30 -26.96 12.66
CA ILE A 381 16.94 -26.74 13.19
C ILE A 381 15.83 -26.98 12.14
N GLN A 382 16.19 -27.41 10.92
CA GLN A 382 15.29 -27.65 9.79
C GLN A 382 14.37 -26.45 9.44
N ALA A 383 14.89 -25.23 9.61
CA ALA A 383 14.14 -24.00 9.40
C ALA A 383 14.29 -23.49 7.95
N GLN A 384 13.41 -23.95 7.07
CA GLN A 384 13.45 -23.66 5.63
C GLN A 384 13.49 -22.16 5.29
N ARG A 385 12.67 -21.34 5.96
CA ARG A 385 12.65 -19.88 5.73
C ARG A 385 14.00 -19.24 6.06
N GLN A 386 14.61 -19.65 7.18
CA GLN A 386 15.93 -19.17 7.61
C GLN A 386 17.02 -19.66 6.66
N MET A 387 16.94 -20.91 6.18
CA MET A 387 17.86 -21.46 5.20
C MET A 387 17.85 -20.66 3.88
N ALA A 388 16.67 -20.30 3.37
CA ALA A 388 16.55 -19.43 2.20
C ALA A 388 17.18 -18.05 2.43
N LYS A 389 16.98 -17.44 3.61
CA LYS A 389 17.65 -16.17 3.98
C LYS A 389 19.17 -16.29 4.01
N SER A 390 19.70 -17.38 4.58
CA SER A 390 21.15 -17.67 4.62
C SER A 390 21.73 -17.78 3.20
N LEU A 391 21.08 -18.58 2.35
CA LEU A 391 21.49 -18.77 0.96
C LEU A 391 21.42 -17.47 0.15
N ASN A 392 20.41 -16.62 0.38
CA ASN A 392 20.33 -15.31 -0.25
C ASN A 392 21.50 -14.40 0.15
N LEU A 393 21.86 -14.36 1.44
CA LEU A 393 23.03 -13.59 1.90
C LEU A 393 24.32 -14.12 1.28
N LEU A 394 24.54 -15.45 1.28
CA LEU A 394 25.69 -16.08 0.63
C LEU A 394 25.77 -15.76 -0.86
N GLY A 395 24.63 -15.80 -1.56
CA GLY A 395 24.55 -15.45 -2.97
C GLY A 395 24.99 -14.01 -3.23
N ALA A 396 24.52 -13.06 -2.42
CA ALA A 396 24.88 -11.65 -2.53
C ALA A 396 26.38 -11.41 -2.24
N VAL A 397 26.93 -12.08 -1.23
CA VAL A 397 28.36 -11.99 -0.89
C VAL A 397 29.23 -12.59 -2.01
N HIS A 398 28.86 -13.75 -2.54
CA HIS A 398 29.56 -14.36 -3.67
C HIS A 398 29.49 -13.51 -4.93
N TYR A 399 28.38 -12.82 -5.18
CA TYR A 399 28.25 -11.89 -6.30
C TYR A 399 29.28 -10.76 -6.24
N ILE A 400 29.35 -10.05 -5.11
CA ILE A 400 30.33 -8.95 -4.93
C ILE A 400 31.77 -9.46 -4.98
N ALA A 401 32.02 -10.70 -4.54
CA ALA A 401 33.33 -11.34 -4.66
C ALA A 401 33.67 -11.83 -6.08
N GLY A 402 32.82 -11.58 -7.10
CA GLY A 402 33.03 -12.04 -8.48
C GLY A 402 32.85 -13.56 -8.67
N ARG A 403 32.32 -14.28 -7.66
CA ARG A 403 32.14 -15.73 -7.68
C ARG A 403 30.75 -16.10 -8.22
N TYR A 404 30.46 -15.70 -9.45
CA TYR A 404 29.12 -15.76 -10.03
C TYR A 404 28.47 -17.15 -10.06
N LEU A 405 29.25 -18.22 -10.26
CA LEU A 405 28.71 -19.59 -10.24
C LEU A 405 28.23 -20.00 -8.84
N LEU A 406 28.97 -19.63 -7.79
CA LEU A 406 28.54 -19.86 -6.41
C LEU A 406 27.32 -19.01 -6.07
N ALA A 407 27.31 -17.75 -6.51
CA ALA A 407 26.16 -16.86 -6.31
C ALA A 407 24.87 -17.43 -6.95
N ALA A 408 24.94 -17.86 -8.22
CA ALA A 408 23.82 -18.48 -8.92
C ALA A 408 23.35 -19.76 -8.21
N ALA A 409 24.27 -20.61 -7.74
CA ALA A 409 23.92 -21.84 -7.02
C ALA A 409 23.17 -21.52 -5.71
N SER A 410 23.65 -20.57 -4.91
CA SER A 410 23.00 -20.16 -3.67
C SER A 410 21.61 -19.57 -3.91
N PHE A 411 21.46 -18.65 -4.89
CA PHE A 411 20.16 -18.07 -5.22
C PHE A 411 19.18 -19.10 -5.79
N THR A 412 19.65 -20.05 -6.59
CA THR A 412 18.80 -21.13 -7.14
C THR A 412 18.25 -22.03 -6.03
N GLN A 413 19.10 -22.41 -5.07
CA GLN A 413 18.66 -23.19 -3.90
C GLN A 413 17.68 -22.40 -3.03
N ALA A 414 17.94 -21.12 -2.77
CA ALA A 414 17.01 -20.25 -2.04
C ALA A 414 15.66 -20.14 -2.76
N LEU A 415 15.67 -20.00 -4.08
CA LEU A 415 14.46 -19.87 -4.90
C LEU A 415 13.61 -21.14 -4.85
N ALA A 416 14.24 -22.33 -4.89
CA ALA A 416 13.53 -23.59 -4.75
C ALA A 416 12.79 -23.66 -3.41
N ILE A 417 13.46 -23.30 -2.31
CA ILE A 417 12.85 -23.26 -0.97
C ILE A 417 11.70 -22.24 -0.91
N CYS A 418 11.90 -21.02 -1.44
CA CYS A 418 10.84 -20.01 -1.46
C CYS A 418 9.61 -20.47 -2.26
N ARG A 419 9.79 -21.16 -3.38
CA ARG A 419 8.69 -21.75 -4.16
C ARG A 419 7.94 -22.83 -3.37
N GLU A 420 8.66 -23.71 -2.67
CA GLU A 420 8.05 -24.73 -1.79
C GLU A 420 7.25 -24.10 -0.64
N LEU A 421 7.74 -22.99 -0.08
CA LEU A 421 7.06 -22.24 0.98
C LEU A 421 5.92 -21.34 0.47
N GLY A 422 5.74 -21.18 -0.84
CA GLY A 422 4.81 -20.22 -1.43
C GLY A 422 5.18 -18.75 -1.19
N ASP A 423 6.43 -18.46 -0.84
CA ASP A 423 6.95 -17.10 -0.59
C ASP A 423 7.25 -16.40 -1.91
N ARG A 424 6.19 -15.88 -2.54
CA ARG A 424 6.25 -15.23 -3.86
C ARG A 424 7.11 -13.96 -3.86
N GLY A 425 7.05 -13.16 -2.79
CA GLY A 425 7.84 -11.93 -2.68
C GLY A 425 9.35 -12.18 -2.62
N GLN A 426 9.78 -13.21 -1.88
CA GLN A 426 11.20 -13.60 -1.91
C GLN A 426 11.58 -14.26 -3.25
N ALA A 427 10.67 -15.02 -3.86
CA ALA A 427 10.92 -15.68 -5.14
C ALA A 427 11.24 -14.68 -6.26
N GLU A 428 10.49 -13.59 -6.39
CA GLU A 428 10.77 -12.55 -7.41
C GLU A 428 12.11 -11.83 -7.16
N SER A 429 12.46 -11.55 -5.90
CA SER A 429 13.73 -10.91 -5.57
C SER A 429 14.91 -11.82 -5.93
N LEU A 430 14.80 -13.12 -5.67
CA LEU A 430 15.81 -14.12 -6.04
C LEU A 430 15.91 -14.31 -7.55
N LEU A 431 14.80 -14.29 -8.28
CA LEU A 431 14.78 -14.31 -9.74
C LEU A 431 15.49 -13.09 -10.32
N ASN A 432 15.24 -11.90 -9.76
CA ASN A 432 15.97 -10.71 -10.16
C ASN A 432 17.47 -10.83 -9.91
N ASN A 433 17.87 -11.34 -8.75
CA ASN A 433 19.28 -11.56 -8.45
C ASN A 433 19.92 -12.55 -9.44
N LEU A 434 19.22 -13.64 -9.80
CA LEU A 434 19.67 -14.57 -10.83
C LEU A 434 19.80 -13.89 -12.20
N GLY A 435 18.87 -12.99 -12.55
CA GLY A 435 18.95 -12.18 -13.75
C GLY A 435 20.19 -11.27 -13.78
N VAL A 436 20.49 -10.61 -12.65
CA VAL A 436 21.70 -9.79 -12.49
C VAL A 436 22.97 -10.64 -12.63
N ILE A 437 23.00 -11.85 -12.07
CA ILE A 437 24.13 -12.78 -12.26
C ILE A 437 24.28 -13.20 -13.73
N ALA A 438 23.17 -13.52 -14.39
CA ALA A 438 23.19 -13.88 -15.80
C ALA A 438 23.72 -12.72 -16.66
N GLU A 439 23.28 -11.49 -16.41
CA GLU A 439 23.79 -10.30 -17.08
C GLU A 439 25.28 -10.08 -16.82
N ALA A 440 25.73 -10.20 -15.58
CA ALA A 440 27.15 -10.06 -15.21
C ALA A 440 28.05 -11.10 -15.89
N ARG A 441 27.51 -12.29 -16.18
CA ARG A 441 28.18 -13.35 -16.96
C ARG A 441 28.10 -13.15 -18.48
N GLY A 442 27.32 -12.16 -18.93
CA GLY A 442 27.03 -11.91 -20.34
C GLY A 442 25.90 -12.77 -20.91
N ASP A 443 25.16 -13.54 -20.12
CA ASP A 443 23.98 -14.29 -20.54
C ASP A 443 22.73 -13.39 -20.52
N TYR A 444 22.64 -12.51 -21.52
CA TYR A 444 21.54 -11.55 -21.61
C TYR A 444 20.17 -12.21 -21.88
N ARG A 445 20.16 -13.42 -22.47
CA ARG A 445 18.92 -14.16 -22.72
C ARG A 445 18.39 -14.79 -21.45
N GLY A 446 19.25 -15.46 -20.68
CA GLY A 446 18.90 -15.97 -19.34
C GLY A 446 18.49 -14.84 -18.39
N ALA A 447 19.18 -13.70 -18.44
CA ALA A 447 18.80 -12.52 -17.67
C ALA A 447 17.37 -12.05 -17.99
N PHE A 448 17.04 -11.92 -19.27
CA PHE A 448 15.70 -11.56 -19.73
C PHE A 448 14.62 -12.52 -19.20
N GLU A 449 14.88 -13.83 -19.28
CA GLU A 449 13.93 -14.86 -18.82
C GLU A 449 13.67 -14.79 -17.31
N HIS A 450 14.72 -14.59 -16.51
CA HIS A 450 14.59 -14.41 -15.07
C HIS A 450 13.86 -13.11 -14.70
N TYR A 451 14.20 -11.98 -15.33
CA TYR A 451 13.50 -10.71 -15.08
C TYR A 451 12.02 -10.77 -15.50
N GLN A 452 11.70 -11.49 -16.57
CA GLN A 452 10.33 -11.66 -17.04
C GLN A 452 9.50 -12.50 -16.06
N GLU A 453 10.09 -13.56 -15.49
CA GLU A 453 9.44 -14.35 -14.44
C GLU A 453 9.22 -13.53 -13.16
N ALA A 454 10.23 -12.77 -12.73
CA ALA A 454 10.13 -11.87 -11.58
C ALA A 454 9.01 -10.83 -11.78
N LEU A 455 8.92 -10.22 -12.98
CA LEU A 455 7.88 -9.27 -13.35
C LEU A 455 6.46 -9.87 -13.28
N ASN A 456 6.30 -11.13 -13.69
CA ASN A 456 5.00 -11.79 -13.63
C ASN A 456 4.56 -11.98 -12.18
N ILE A 457 5.47 -12.41 -11.30
CA ILE A 457 5.19 -12.56 -9.87
C ILE A 457 4.86 -11.20 -9.23
N ALA A 458 5.62 -10.16 -9.52
CA ALA A 458 5.38 -8.81 -9.00
C ALA A 458 3.97 -8.30 -9.33
N ARG A 459 3.53 -8.55 -10.57
CA ARG A 459 2.16 -8.22 -11.01
C ARG A 459 1.09 -9.06 -10.32
N GLU A 460 1.36 -10.33 -10.07
CA GLU A 460 0.44 -11.23 -9.35
C GLU A 460 0.26 -10.81 -7.89
N ILE A 461 1.32 -10.36 -7.21
CA ILE A 461 1.28 -9.94 -5.80
C ILE A 461 1.00 -8.45 -5.60
N GLY A 462 1.06 -7.65 -6.68
CA GLY A 462 0.78 -6.22 -6.65
C GLY A 462 1.97 -5.34 -6.23
N ASP A 463 3.21 -5.84 -6.27
CA ASP A 463 4.41 -5.05 -5.94
C ASP A 463 4.78 -4.12 -7.11
N ARG A 464 4.41 -2.84 -6.97
CA ARG A 464 4.63 -1.83 -8.01
C ARG A 464 6.06 -1.32 -8.09
N ASP A 465 6.77 -1.30 -6.97
CA ASP A 465 8.17 -0.84 -6.94
C ASP A 465 9.07 -1.90 -7.61
N ALA A 466 8.85 -3.18 -7.29
CA ALA A 466 9.50 -4.28 -7.98
C ALA A 466 9.16 -4.31 -9.48
N GLU A 467 7.90 -4.02 -9.85
CA GLU A 467 7.49 -3.92 -11.26
C GLU A 467 8.35 -2.90 -12.04
N LEU A 468 8.61 -1.72 -11.47
CA LEU A 468 9.46 -0.69 -12.10
C LEU A 468 10.89 -1.19 -12.32
N VAL A 469 11.47 -1.83 -11.31
CA VAL A 469 12.83 -2.37 -11.37
C VAL A 469 12.94 -3.45 -12.46
N PHE A 470 12.02 -4.41 -12.48
CA PHE A 470 12.09 -5.53 -13.42
C PHE A 470 11.82 -5.10 -14.87
N LEU A 471 10.94 -4.12 -15.09
CA LEU A 471 10.75 -3.51 -16.41
C LEU A 471 12.01 -2.78 -16.89
N SER A 472 12.70 -2.05 -16.00
CA SER A 472 13.97 -1.40 -16.33
C SER A 472 15.03 -2.43 -16.71
N ASN A 473 15.14 -3.52 -15.94
CA ASN A 473 16.09 -4.61 -16.19
C ASN A 473 15.77 -5.38 -17.48
N LEU A 474 14.50 -5.57 -17.83
CA LEU A 474 14.09 -6.10 -19.13
C LEU A 474 14.49 -5.16 -20.28
N GLY A 475 14.36 -3.84 -20.08
CA GLY A 475 14.87 -2.83 -21.00
C GLY A 475 16.39 -2.96 -21.21
N ALA A 476 17.15 -3.09 -20.12
CA ALA A 476 18.60 -3.31 -20.16
C ALA A 476 18.96 -4.58 -20.93
N ALA A 477 18.33 -5.71 -20.62
CA ALA A 477 18.55 -6.98 -21.32
C ALA A 477 18.18 -6.88 -22.81
N GLY A 478 17.08 -6.20 -23.15
CA GLY A 478 16.67 -5.93 -24.53
C GLY A 478 17.70 -5.12 -25.32
N VAL A 479 18.27 -4.06 -24.72
CA VAL A 479 19.39 -3.29 -25.30
C VAL A 479 20.57 -4.20 -25.61
N ARG A 480 20.95 -5.07 -24.66
CA ARG A 480 22.11 -5.97 -24.81
C ARG A 480 21.87 -7.07 -25.85
N LEU A 481 20.62 -7.47 -26.07
CA LEU A 481 20.19 -8.39 -27.12
C LEU A 481 19.99 -7.72 -28.49
N GLY A 482 20.00 -6.39 -28.55
CA GLY A 482 19.72 -5.62 -29.77
C GLY A 482 18.22 -5.53 -30.13
N ASP A 483 17.31 -5.98 -29.25
CA ASP A 483 15.87 -5.81 -29.41
C ASP A 483 15.43 -4.43 -28.91
N TYR A 484 15.86 -3.41 -29.65
CA TYR A 484 15.59 -2.02 -29.31
C TYR A 484 14.09 -1.67 -29.27
N PRO A 485 13.21 -2.18 -30.16
CA PRO A 485 11.78 -1.88 -30.08
C PRO A 485 11.13 -2.34 -28.77
N SER A 486 11.41 -3.58 -28.31
CA SER A 486 10.88 -4.08 -27.04
C SER A 486 11.49 -3.34 -25.84
N ALA A 487 12.80 -3.08 -25.87
CA ALA A 487 13.47 -2.31 -24.83
C ALA A 487 12.85 -0.91 -24.65
N GLU A 488 12.59 -0.19 -25.74
CA GLU A 488 11.95 1.12 -25.71
C GLU A 488 10.56 1.05 -25.08
N ALA A 489 9.77 0.01 -25.39
CA ALA A 489 8.44 -0.18 -24.84
C ALA A 489 8.46 -0.34 -23.31
N TYR A 490 9.36 -1.18 -22.79
CA TYR A 490 9.53 -1.39 -21.35
C TYR A 490 10.01 -0.12 -20.64
N LEU A 491 11.05 0.53 -21.16
CA LEU A 491 11.64 1.72 -20.53
C LEU A 491 10.67 2.91 -20.51
N ARG A 492 9.92 3.12 -21.59
CA ARG A 492 8.85 4.14 -21.61
C ARG A 492 7.70 3.78 -20.67
N GLN A 493 7.44 2.50 -20.41
CA GLN A 493 6.47 2.08 -19.40
C GLN A 493 6.94 2.45 -18.00
N VAL A 494 8.21 2.18 -17.64
CA VAL A 494 8.81 2.60 -16.36
C VAL A 494 8.66 4.11 -16.17
N ILE A 495 9.05 4.91 -17.17
CA ILE A 495 8.98 6.38 -17.11
C ILE A 495 7.54 6.87 -16.87
N ARG A 496 6.53 6.23 -17.47
CA ARG A 496 5.11 6.59 -17.24
C ARG A 496 4.62 6.21 -15.84
N MET A 497 5.11 5.09 -15.30
CA MET A 497 4.65 4.55 -14.03
C MET A 497 5.33 5.19 -12.81
N ALA A 498 6.61 5.54 -12.91
CA ALA A 498 7.41 6.04 -11.79
C ALA A 498 7.06 7.47 -11.34
N GLY A 499 6.34 8.25 -12.16
CA GLY A 499 5.99 9.64 -11.83
C GLY A 499 7.21 10.47 -11.40
N ASP A 500 7.08 11.23 -10.30
CA ASP A 500 8.15 12.07 -9.75
C ASP A 500 8.93 11.41 -8.59
N THR A 501 8.63 10.15 -8.21
CA THR A 501 9.10 9.55 -6.94
C THR A 501 10.27 8.57 -7.06
N GLY A 502 10.67 8.16 -8.28
CA GLY A 502 11.61 7.06 -8.52
C GLY A 502 12.97 7.43 -9.13
N ALA A 503 13.67 8.45 -8.60
CA ALA A 503 14.84 9.05 -9.25
C ALA A 503 15.96 8.07 -9.69
N SER A 504 16.28 7.04 -8.89
CA SER A 504 17.37 6.10 -9.20
C SER A 504 17.02 5.14 -10.35
N VAL A 505 15.87 4.44 -10.27
CA VAL A 505 15.38 3.55 -11.33
C VAL A 505 15.15 4.33 -12.63
N LEU A 506 14.69 5.59 -12.52
CA LEU A 506 14.51 6.47 -13.66
C LEU A 506 15.85 6.82 -14.32
N SER A 507 16.90 7.13 -13.55
CA SER A 507 18.23 7.43 -14.11
C SER A 507 18.75 6.28 -14.98
N ASP A 508 18.68 5.05 -14.48
CA ASP A 508 19.12 3.87 -15.23
C ASP A 508 18.21 3.62 -16.44
N SER A 509 16.90 3.76 -16.27
CA SER A 509 15.93 3.62 -17.36
C SER A 509 16.19 4.60 -18.50
N TYR A 510 16.50 5.86 -18.18
CA TYR A 510 16.85 6.86 -19.19
C TYR A 510 18.21 6.57 -19.84
N SER A 511 19.18 6.00 -19.11
CA SER A 511 20.45 5.56 -19.69
C SER A 511 20.24 4.44 -20.72
N TYR A 512 19.43 3.43 -20.37
CA TYR A 512 19.07 2.36 -21.30
C TYR A 512 18.21 2.87 -22.47
N LEU A 513 17.35 3.87 -22.23
CA LEU A 513 16.55 4.47 -23.30
C LEU A 513 17.45 5.21 -24.29
N ALA A 514 18.50 5.90 -23.80
CA ALA A 514 19.49 6.53 -24.64
C ALA A 514 20.23 5.50 -25.51
N GLU A 515 20.72 4.42 -24.92
CA GLU A 515 21.35 3.32 -25.67
C GLU A 515 20.38 2.71 -26.70
N THR A 516 19.10 2.55 -26.33
CA THR A 516 18.04 2.03 -27.21
C THR A 516 17.79 2.95 -28.42
N CYS A 517 17.57 4.24 -28.16
CA CYS A 517 17.35 5.24 -29.21
C CYS A 517 18.55 5.32 -30.15
N LEU A 518 19.77 5.25 -29.62
CA LEU A 518 20.99 5.24 -30.41
C LEU A 518 21.06 4.01 -31.32
N GLY A 519 20.72 2.82 -30.81
CA GLY A 519 20.64 1.58 -31.57
C GLY A 519 19.61 1.62 -32.72
N GLN A 520 18.58 2.46 -32.59
CA GLN A 520 17.58 2.72 -33.63
C GLN A 520 17.93 3.90 -34.55
N GLY A 521 19.07 4.57 -34.35
CA GLY A 521 19.48 5.76 -35.11
C GLY A 521 18.78 7.06 -34.70
N LYS A 522 18.02 7.08 -33.60
CA LYS A 522 17.34 8.27 -33.05
C LYS A 522 18.30 9.10 -32.17
N VAL A 523 19.30 9.73 -32.78
CA VAL A 523 20.41 10.40 -32.07
C VAL A 523 19.93 11.52 -31.12
N GLU A 524 19.01 12.38 -31.56
CA GLU A 524 18.50 13.48 -30.72
C GLU A 524 17.72 13.00 -29.49
N GLU A 525 16.90 11.96 -29.66
CA GLU A 525 16.21 11.33 -28.53
C GLU A 525 17.19 10.68 -27.57
N ALA A 526 18.26 10.04 -28.09
CA ALA A 526 19.31 9.46 -27.27
C ALA A 526 20.05 10.51 -26.43
N LEU A 527 20.40 11.66 -27.02
CA LEU A 527 21.00 12.78 -26.32
C LEU A 527 20.08 13.35 -25.24
N SER A 528 18.79 13.50 -25.53
CA SER A 528 17.81 13.97 -24.56
C SER A 528 17.65 13.01 -23.38
N ALA A 529 17.55 11.71 -23.65
CA ALA A 529 17.44 10.68 -22.63
C ALA A 529 18.71 10.62 -21.76
N ALA A 530 19.90 10.66 -22.37
CA ALA A 530 21.17 10.59 -21.64
C ALA A 530 21.39 11.83 -20.75
N ARG A 531 20.98 13.04 -21.19
CA ARG A 531 20.98 14.24 -20.33
C ARG A 531 20.05 14.07 -19.14
N ARG A 532 18.85 13.54 -19.36
CA ARG A 532 17.87 13.31 -18.28
C ARG A 532 18.38 12.28 -17.28
N ALA A 533 19.02 11.21 -17.75
CA ALA A 533 19.70 10.23 -16.90
C ALA A 533 20.76 10.90 -16.03
N LEU A 534 21.62 11.74 -16.60
CA LEU A 534 22.69 12.41 -15.85
C LEU A 534 22.12 13.30 -14.74
N THR A 535 21.10 14.11 -15.04
CA THR A 535 20.43 14.97 -14.04
C THR A 535 19.87 14.14 -12.89
N LEU A 536 19.13 13.07 -13.19
CA LEU A 536 18.52 12.21 -12.17
C LEU A 536 19.57 11.46 -11.34
N GLY A 537 20.64 10.97 -11.96
CA GLY A 537 21.74 10.32 -11.27
C GLY A 537 22.47 11.27 -10.32
N GLN A 538 22.66 12.53 -10.72
CA GLN A 538 23.25 13.58 -9.88
C GLN A 538 22.34 13.96 -8.71
N GLU A 539 21.04 14.12 -8.94
CA GLU A 539 20.03 14.37 -7.90
C GLU A 539 19.98 13.22 -6.88
N ALA A 540 20.08 11.97 -7.34
CA ALA A 540 20.10 10.79 -6.47
C ALA A 540 21.47 10.54 -5.80
N GLY A 541 22.54 11.18 -6.26
CA GLY A 541 23.91 10.98 -5.77
C GLY A 541 24.52 9.60 -6.09
N VAL A 542 23.89 8.81 -6.97
CA VAL A 542 24.29 7.44 -7.29
C VAL A 542 25.39 7.44 -8.35
N GLN A 543 26.63 7.19 -7.92
CA GLN A 543 27.82 7.30 -8.78
C GLN A 543 27.82 6.33 -9.96
N GLU A 544 27.26 5.14 -9.79
CA GLU A 544 27.09 4.16 -10.86
C GLU A 544 26.19 4.69 -11.98
N SER A 545 25.01 5.19 -11.62
CA SER A 545 24.06 5.79 -12.58
C SER A 545 24.63 7.04 -13.26
N ILE A 546 25.39 7.87 -12.55
CA ILE A 546 26.10 9.02 -13.14
C ILE A 546 27.13 8.57 -14.17
N ALA A 547 27.94 7.55 -13.85
CA ALA A 547 28.94 7.03 -14.77
C ALA A 547 28.31 6.38 -16.01
N ALA A 548 27.20 5.65 -15.85
CA ALA A 548 26.42 5.09 -16.94
C ALA A 548 25.82 6.17 -17.84
N ALA A 549 25.27 7.24 -17.26
CA ALA A 549 24.73 8.37 -18.00
C ALA A 549 25.80 9.09 -18.82
N TRP A 550 26.99 9.32 -18.25
CA TRP A 550 28.14 9.88 -18.99
C TRP A 550 28.60 9.00 -20.15
N ARG A 551 28.62 7.67 -19.97
CA ARG A 551 28.90 6.73 -21.06
C ARG A 551 27.85 6.80 -22.16
N ALA A 552 26.56 6.87 -21.80
CA ALA A 552 25.48 7.00 -22.76
C ALA A 552 25.55 8.33 -23.52
N LEU A 553 25.88 9.43 -22.82
CA LEU A 553 26.14 10.74 -23.42
C LEU A 553 27.30 10.69 -24.41
N GLY A 554 28.44 10.09 -24.05
CA GLY A 554 29.58 9.94 -24.95
C GLY A 554 29.24 9.12 -26.20
N SER A 555 28.46 8.05 -26.02
CA SER A 555 28.00 7.21 -27.13
C SER A 555 27.04 7.94 -28.07
N ALA A 556 26.12 8.75 -27.53
CA ALA A 556 25.20 9.55 -28.33
C ALA A 556 25.91 10.74 -29.01
N ALA A 557 26.82 11.41 -28.29
CA ALA A 557 27.65 12.50 -28.81
C ALA A 557 28.53 12.05 -29.98
N ALA A 558 29.05 10.82 -29.92
CA ALA A 558 29.84 10.22 -31.01
C ALA A 558 29.10 10.13 -32.35
N ARG A 559 27.76 10.16 -32.32
CA ARG A 559 26.89 10.11 -33.51
C ARG A 559 26.30 11.49 -33.87
N SER A 560 26.69 12.55 -33.16
CA SER A 560 26.25 13.92 -33.39
C SER A 560 27.39 14.79 -33.94
N PRO A 561 27.13 15.71 -34.88
CA PRO A 561 28.13 16.65 -35.37
C PRO A 561 28.45 17.79 -34.38
N GLU A 562 27.58 18.03 -33.39
CA GLU A 562 27.74 19.14 -32.44
C GLU A 562 28.11 18.64 -31.02
N PRO A 563 28.92 19.41 -30.27
CA PRO A 563 29.20 19.14 -28.86
C PRO A 563 27.91 19.12 -28.03
N VAL A 564 27.86 18.24 -27.03
CA VAL A 564 26.68 18.13 -26.17
C VAL A 564 26.72 19.20 -25.10
N SER A 565 25.65 20.00 -25.03
CA SER A 565 25.48 21.00 -23.99
C SER A 565 24.86 20.39 -22.73
N ILE A 566 25.52 20.57 -21.59
CA ILE A 566 25.11 20.04 -20.29
C ILE A 566 25.10 21.17 -19.25
N VAL A 567 24.08 21.15 -18.39
CA VAL A 567 23.99 22.03 -17.22
C VAL A 567 24.29 21.17 -16.00
N GLU A 568 25.49 21.30 -15.42
CA GLU A 568 25.93 20.46 -14.29
C GLU A 568 25.15 20.73 -12.99
N LYS A 569 24.65 21.96 -12.80
CA LYS A 569 23.83 22.40 -11.66
C LYS A 569 22.86 23.47 -12.12
N ALA A 570 21.71 23.61 -11.44
CA ALA A 570 20.65 24.57 -11.78
C ALA A 570 21.11 26.04 -11.94
N GLU A 571 22.31 26.40 -11.44
CA GLU A 571 22.90 27.74 -11.53
C GLU A 571 24.29 27.76 -12.20
N ALA A 572 24.78 26.63 -12.72
CA ALA A 572 26.07 26.57 -13.40
C ALA A 572 25.96 27.05 -14.87
N PRO A 573 27.03 27.65 -15.43
CA PRO A 573 27.04 28.00 -16.85
C PRO A 573 26.91 26.75 -17.72
N LEU A 574 26.29 26.92 -18.90
CA LEU A 574 26.19 25.87 -19.91
C LEU A 574 27.59 25.42 -20.34
N GLN A 575 27.91 24.15 -20.13
CA GLN A 575 29.18 23.56 -20.53
C GLN A 575 28.97 22.67 -21.76
N HIS A 576 29.98 22.65 -22.64
CA HIS A 576 29.95 21.86 -23.87
C HIS A 576 30.96 20.74 -23.75
N TYR A 577 30.52 19.50 -24.00
CA TYR A 577 31.35 18.31 -23.92
C TYR A 577 31.40 17.61 -25.28
N SER A 578 32.60 17.21 -25.68
CA SER A 578 32.83 16.26 -26.76
C SER A 578 32.53 14.82 -26.30
N ALA A 579 32.41 13.90 -27.26
CA ALA A 579 32.23 12.47 -26.96
C ALA A 579 33.37 11.93 -26.06
N VAL A 580 34.61 12.35 -26.33
CA VAL A 580 35.80 11.95 -25.58
C VAL A 580 35.75 12.44 -24.13
N GLU A 581 35.35 13.69 -23.89
CA GLU A 581 35.22 14.25 -22.54
C GLU A 581 34.13 13.53 -21.73
N CYS A 582 33.00 13.18 -22.37
CA CYS A 582 31.95 12.38 -21.74
C CYS A 582 32.47 10.99 -21.32
N PHE A 583 33.22 10.29 -22.18
CA PHE A 583 33.81 8.99 -21.82
C PHE A 583 34.86 9.12 -20.72
N ALA A 584 35.64 10.20 -20.73
CA ALA A 584 36.64 10.48 -19.70
C ALA A 584 36.00 10.69 -18.32
N GLU A 585 34.89 11.43 -18.22
CA GLU A 585 34.15 11.60 -16.96
C GLU A 585 33.58 10.28 -16.44
N SER A 586 32.97 9.46 -17.33
CA SER A 586 32.52 8.11 -16.96
C SER A 586 33.68 7.26 -16.42
N LEU A 587 34.81 7.25 -17.13
CA LEU A 587 35.98 6.46 -16.76
C LEU A 587 36.60 6.93 -15.43
N ARG A 588 36.65 8.25 -15.20
CA ARG A 588 37.15 8.87 -13.97
C ARG A 588 36.33 8.40 -12.77
N ILE A 589 35.00 8.52 -12.84
CA ILE A 589 34.09 8.09 -11.77
C ILE A 589 34.24 6.59 -11.50
N CYS A 590 34.24 5.76 -12.55
CA CYS A 590 34.41 4.31 -12.39
C CYS A 590 35.75 3.95 -11.73
N THR A 591 36.83 4.66 -12.06
CA THR A 591 38.17 4.41 -11.50
C THR A 591 38.26 4.85 -10.04
N GLU A 592 37.78 6.06 -9.73
CA GLU A 592 37.76 6.59 -8.35
C GLU A 592 36.92 5.74 -7.39
N LYS A 593 35.87 5.08 -7.90
CA LYS A 593 34.95 4.24 -7.12
C LYS A 593 35.23 2.74 -7.20
N GLY A 594 36.24 2.32 -7.96
CA GLY A 594 36.59 0.89 -8.11
C GLY A 594 35.53 0.06 -8.83
N MET A 595 34.70 0.67 -9.67
CA MET A 595 33.60 -0.01 -10.40
C MET A 595 34.14 -0.68 -11.68
N GLU A 596 34.89 -1.79 -11.52
CA GLU A 596 35.62 -2.43 -12.62
C GLU A 596 34.71 -2.89 -13.79
N GLY A 597 33.49 -3.33 -13.50
CA GLY A 597 32.51 -3.71 -14.53
C GLY A 597 32.04 -2.52 -15.37
N GLU A 598 31.65 -1.43 -14.72
CA GLU A 598 31.24 -0.19 -15.41
C GLU A 598 32.41 0.44 -16.17
N ARG A 599 33.62 0.39 -15.60
CA ARG A 599 34.86 0.78 -16.26
C ARG A 599 35.07 0.00 -17.57
N ALA A 600 34.94 -1.32 -17.55
CA ALA A 600 35.08 -2.16 -18.74
C ALA A 600 34.01 -1.85 -19.80
N LYS A 601 32.75 -1.64 -19.38
CA LYS A 601 31.68 -1.22 -20.29
C LYS A 601 31.97 0.15 -20.94
N THR A 602 32.52 1.11 -20.19
CA THR A 602 32.93 2.43 -20.72
C THR A 602 34.11 2.32 -21.68
N LEU A 603 35.16 1.56 -21.33
CA LEU A 603 36.29 1.31 -22.22
C LEU A 603 35.85 0.63 -23.53
N ARG A 604 34.95 -0.34 -23.47
CA ARG A 604 34.37 -0.98 -24.67
C ARG A 604 33.62 0.01 -25.56
N ALA A 605 32.83 0.91 -24.97
CA ALA A 605 32.09 1.93 -25.73
C ALA A 605 33.03 2.96 -26.37
N TRP A 606 34.03 3.44 -25.61
CA TRP A 606 35.02 4.39 -26.10
C TRP A 606 35.92 3.77 -27.17
N ALA A 607 36.33 2.52 -27.00
CA ALA A 607 37.08 1.78 -28.01
C ALA A 607 36.37 1.74 -29.37
N ARG A 608 35.04 1.53 -29.39
CA ARG A 608 34.25 1.58 -30.64
C ARG A 608 34.34 2.94 -31.30
N TYR A 609 34.23 4.02 -30.52
CA TYR A 609 34.36 5.38 -31.03
C TYR A 609 35.72 5.64 -31.67
N GLU A 610 36.82 5.30 -30.98
CA GLU A 610 38.19 5.53 -31.50
C GLU A 610 38.44 4.74 -32.79
N LEU A 611 37.96 3.48 -32.86
CA LEU A 611 38.04 2.65 -34.07
C LEU A 611 37.25 3.25 -35.25
N GLU A 612 36.09 3.85 -34.98
CA GLU A 612 35.28 4.54 -35.99
C GLU A 612 35.94 5.84 -36.47
N GLN A 613 36.61 6.59 -35.59
CA GLN A 613 37.39 7.79 -35.94
C GLN A 613 38.73 7.47 -36.64
N GLY A 614 39.17 6.21 -36.59
CA GLY A 614 40.37 5.73 -37.27
C GLY A 614 41.63 5.67 -36.41
N ASP A 615 41.54 5.95 -35.10
CA ASP A 615 42.63 5.72 -34.15
C ASP A 615 42.62 4.23 -33.71
N HIS A 616 43.16 3.39 -34.59
CA HIS A 616 43.16 1.94 -34.40
C HIS A 616 44.02 1.47 -33.24
N GLU A 617 45.12 2.15 -32.93
CA GLU A 617 46.02 1.77 -31.84
C GLU A 617 45.34 1.98 -30.49
N LYS A 618 44.82 3.20 -30.26
CA LYS A 618 44.12 3.54 -29.02
C LYS A 618 42.85 2.73 -28.84
N GLY A 619 42.05 2.58 -29.90
CA GLY A 619 40.82 1.80 -29.89
C GLY A 619 41.06 0.32 -29.59
N ALA A 620 42.07 -0.30 -30.21
CA ALA A 620 42.39 -1.71 -29.95
C ALA A 620 42.93 -1.95 -28.53
N ALA A 621 43.75 -1.02 -28.00
CA ALA A 621 44.25 -1.11 -26.63
C ALA A 621 43.12 -1.07 -25.60
N MET A 622 42.20 -0.10 -25.72
CA MET A 622 41.03 -0.01 -24.84
C MET A 622 40.10 -1.22 -24.96
N TRP A 623 39.90 -1.74 -26.18
CA TRP A 623 39.09 -2.94 -26.42
C TRP A 623 39.66 -4.17 -25.71
N GLN A 624 40.97 -4.37 -25.82
CA GLN A 624 41.67 -5.49 -25.19
C GLN A 624 41.65 -5.36 -23.65
N GLU A 625 41.88 -4.17 -23.11
CA GLU A 625 41.80 -3.92 -21.66
C GLU A 625 40.39 -4.21 -21.10
N ALA A 626 39.35 -3.76 -21.80
CA ALA A 626 37.97 -4.06 -21.43
C ALA A 626 37.70 -5.57 -21.44
N ARG A 627 38.17 -6.27 -22.49
CA ARG A 627 38.03 -7.72 -22.62
C ARG A 627 38.75 -8.49 -21.52
N GLU A 628 39.96 -8.10 -21.16
CA GLU A 628 40.72 -8.69 -20.05
C GLU A 628 40.02 -8.47 -18.71
N THR A 629 39.43 -7.28 -18.52
CA THR A 629 38.63 -6.98 -17.32
C THR A 629 37.38 -7.87 -17.26
N PHE A 630 36.65 -8.04 -18.36
CA PHE A 630 35.50 -8.96 -18.43
C PHE A 630 35.89 -10.42 -18.15
N ALA A 631 37.04 -10.87 -18.68
CA ALA A 631 37.56 -12.22 -18.40
C ALA A 631 37.86 -12.41 -16.92
N ARG A 632 38.53 -11.45 -16.29
CA ARG A 632 38.82 -11.46 -14.84
C ARG A 632 37.55 -11.45 -13.99
N LEU A 633 36.50 -10.76 -14.46
CA LEU A 633 35.20 -10.72 -13.80
C LEU A 633 34.34 -11.97 -14.09
N GLY A 634 34.76 -12.89 -14.96
CA GLY A 634 33.96 -14.11 -15.27
C GLY A 634 32.81 -13.89 -16.26
N ALA A 635 32.87 -12.82 -17.06
CA ALA A 635 31.90 -12.53 -18.13
C ALA A 635 32.29 -13.22 -19.46
N GLU A 636 32.38 -14.55 -19.44
CA GLU A 636 32.90 -15.37 -20.55
C GLU A 636 32.18 -15.11 -21.88
N LEU A 637 30.85 -15.03 -21.86
CA LEU A 637 30.06 -14.76 -23.06
C LEU A 637 30.34 -13.36 -23.64
N GLU A 638 30.70 -12.40 -22.77
CA GLU A 638 31.09 -11.07 -23.23
C GLU A 638 32.49 -11.07 -23.84
N VAL A 639 33.42 -11.84 -23.26
CA VAL A 639 34.76 -12.04 -23.82
C VAL A 639 34.71 -12.69 -25.20
N GLU A 640 33.78 -13.61 -25.41
CA GLU A 640 33.50 -14.23 -26.71
C GLU A 640 32.95 -13.23 -27.73
N ARG A 641 31.97 -12.39 -27.34
CA ARG A 641 31.45 -11.31 -28.19
C ARG A 641 32.52 -10.29 -28.56
N MET A 642 33.52 -10.10 -27.69
CA MET A 642 34.64 -9.19 -27.90
C MET A 642 35.86 -9.83 -28.59
N ALA A 643 35.77 -11.07 -29.08
CA ALA A 643 36.89 -11.79 -29.68
C ALA A 643 37.44 -11.10 -30.95
N THR A 644 36.61 -10.33 -31.65
CA THR A 644 37.00 -9.55 -32.83
C THR A 644 36.83 -8.05 -32.57
N LEU A 645 37.69 -7.25 -33.21
CA LEU A 645 37.49 -5.80 -33.21
C LEU A 645 36.21 -5.45 -33.99
N PRO A 646 35.44 -4.43 -33.54
CA PRO A 646 34.33 -3.89 -34.30
C PRO A 646 34.74 -3.56 -35.74
N ALA A 647 33.97 -4.04 -36.72
CA ALA A 647 34.16 -3.64 -38.11
C ALA A 647 33.84 -2.14 -38.26
N ARG A 648 34.56 -1.44 -39.15
CA ARG A 648 34.15 -0.08 -39.56
C ARG A 648 32.73 -0.14 -40.08
N SER A 649 31.84 0.66 -39.50
CA SER A 649 30.52 0.90 -40.05
C SER A 649 30.70 1.50 -41.45
N SER A 650 30.36 0.74 -42.50
CA SER A 650 30.27 1.27 -43.86
C SER A 650 29.15 2.30 -43.87
N SER A 651 29.54 3.56 -44.03
CA SER A 651 28.70 4.77 -44.05
C SER A 651 27.37 4.63 -44.77
#